data_AF-L0AVZ5-F1
#
_entry.id   AF-L0AVZ5-F1
#
_cell.length_a   1.000
_cell.length_b   1.000
_cell.length_c   1.000
_cell.angle_alpha   90.00
_cell.angle_beta   90.00
_cell.angle_gamma   90.00
#
_symmetry.space_group_name_H-M   'P 1'
#
loop_
_entity.id
_entity.type
_entity.pdbx_description
1 polymer ?
#
loop_
_entity_poly.entity_id
_entity_poly.type
_entity_poly.pdbx_seq_one_letter_code
_entity_poly.pdbx_strand_id
1 'polypeptide(L)'
;MSVGVLTLNIKNKCQAGSCSCGKTPDKFGLKVSKETTIPNVTGFVRYTHELDDGNTFTLKGELNGNERLEGGRSIENVREVSVFYWDGDEDGSAPLILEVVKGPDARDTEYYIRYEYGEQEISGSSETVWKHHGYIEGKPLQDRLDDRNLARNQRIPFGLENPTKYRNFGSDRSKGKRVQLASLKSLNGSEYTVTTYNIIDQDLRLSRIEYDKEKIDIPIPANTLDGIRLYSSSGISQVPLMIEFKPVSGGDSTFHASKSETTWNTVDGRSEDFYYGKDLDEQTPKEALANKLDELACFYYNAVTIDLSYDISTGKSNWYCCNKHNSNEKVHVEQKHVYCRQDRNKSSITAYKHSINGGKLSGIKFYLSSDHSKQNRKRITSGTLKLPADGPLDIYTFYCQGNNPVLVYIHYRSSQGNSGWYRKQSRNGDNRPWKRTGPLSSIKSNHLEKEGLNCKQWNKLVDELKKLKCNVSHCPENSKSLPSVRAEGVEKGQESVTLSDGDGDEDEENEESDDEVTEELTTLGLGISAIAGQLGASVLGKIIDKALPETFGVTKDLIESTAPKLWAILSPDPPADPAHTSTAKVTGAEPFAFATLGYALSGIPGNLYLSLVILFPSLWFLKLILILFVLRDFKLRLKL
;
A
#
# COMPACT_ATOMS: atom_id res chain seq x y z
N MET A 1 23.69 -31.41 42.01
CA MET A 1 24.71 -32.31 41.44
C MET A 1 24.72 -32.05 39.94
N SER A 2 25.79 -31.51 39.34
CA SER A 2 25.89 -31.46 37.87
C SER A 2 26.35 -32.85 37.41
N VAL A 3 25.58 -33.52 36.55
CA VAL A 3 25.76 -34.97 36.29
C VAL A 3 26.26 -35.26 34.87
N GLY A 4 26.50 -34.24 34.04
CA GLY A 4 27.01 -34.42 32.68
C GLY A 4 27.89 -33.28 32.18
N VAL A 5 28.83 -33.61 31.29
CA VAL A 5 29.64 -32.63 30.55
C VAL A 5 29.34 -32.82 29.06
N LEU A 6 28.76 -31.82 28.41
CA LEU A 6 28.41 -31.84 26.99
C LEU A 6 29.52 -31.17 26.16
N THR A 7 30.03 -31.87 25.15
CA THR A 7 30.88 -31.28 24.10
C THR A 7 30.03 -31.14 22.84
N LEU A 8 29.64 -29.91 22.50
CA LEU A 8 28.74 -29.66 21.38
C LEU A 8 29.46 -29.89 20.04
N ASN A 9 28.83 -30.65 19.15
CA ASN A 9 29.32 -30.85 17.79
C ASN A 9 28.48 -30.03 16.82
N ILE A 10 28.96 -28.83 16.49
CA ILE A 10 28.21 -27.87 15.68
C ILE A 10 28.18 -28.28 14.19
N LYS A 11 29.17 -29.03 13.70
CA LYS A 11 29.24 -29.41 12.28
C LYS A 11 28.30 -30.56 11.91
N ASN A 12 27.87 -31.36 12.88
CA ASN A 12 27.00 -32.51 12.63
C ASN A 12 25.59 -32.20 13.11
N LYS A 13 24.72 -31.75 12.20
CA LYS A 13 23.27 -31.64 12.47
C LYS A 13 22.74 -32.98 12.96
N CYS A 14 21.92 -32.94 14.01
CA CYS A 14 21.11 -34.08 14.36
C CYS A 14 20.09 -34.35 13.27
N GLN A 15 20.20 -35.48 12.57
CA GLN A 15 19.13 -35.93 11.68
C GLN A 15 17.94 -36.37 12.54
N ALA A 16 16.72 -36.12 12.05
CA ALA A 16 15.48 -36.28 12.79
C ALA A 16 15.40 -37.66 13.48
N GLY A 17 15.54 -37.68 14.80
CA GLY A 17 15.38 -38.88 15.63
C GLY A 17 16.67 -39.58 16.09
N SER A 18 17.86 -39.19 15.60
CA SER A 18 19.11 -39.72 16.17
C SER A 18 20.27 -38.75 16.04
N CYS A 19 20.65 -38.10 17.14
CA CYS A 19 21.98 -37.54 17.25
C CYS A 19 22.94 -38.68 17.59
N SER A 20 23.85 -39.00 16.68
CA SER A 20 25.00 -39.83 17.03
C SER A 20 25.99 -38.99 17.85
N CYS A 21 25.62 -38.60 19.07
CA CYS A 21 26.60 -38.18 20.07
C CYS A 21 27.49 -39.40 20.28
N GLY A 22 28.79 -39.28 19.97
CA GLY A 22 29.68 -40.41 19.65
C GLY A 22 29.76 -41.55 20.67
N LYS A 23 29.17 -41.43 21.87
CA LYS A 23 28.89 -42.52 22.83
C LYS A 23 27.63 -42.20 23.66
N THR A 24 26.57 -43.00 23.48
CA THR A 24 25.36 -43.14 24.35
C THR A 24 24.67 -41.86 24.85
N PRO A 25 23.81 -41.21 24.03
CA PRO A 25 22.85 -40.19 24.50
C PRO A 25 21.94 -40.73 25.63
N ASP A 26 21.47 -41.97 25.48
CA ASP A 26 20.42 -42.57 26.32
C ASP A 26 20.83 -42.79 27.78
N LYS A 27 22.14 -42.81 28.08
CA LYS A 27 22.64 -43.05 29.44
C LYS A 27 22.60 -41.83 30.35
N PHE A 28 22.42 -40.63 29.79
CA PHE A 28 22.50 -39.38 30.55
C PHE A 28 21.19 -38.57 30.55
N GLY A 29 20.11 -39.10 29.97
CA GLY A 29 18.84 -38.37 29.85
C GLY A 29 18.95 -37.10 28.99
N LEU A 30 19.90 -37.07 28.04
CA LEU A 30 20.06 -35.95 27.12
C LEU A 30 19.05 -36.10 25.98
N LYS A 31 18.07 -35.20 25.98
CA LYS A 31 17.10 -35.05 24.92
C LYS A 31 17.63 -34.07 23.88
N VAL A 32 17.46 -34.45 22.62
CA VAL A 32 17.79 -33.58 21.50
C VAL A 32 16.58 -33.43 20.59
N SER A 33 16.22 -32.19 20.28
CA SER A 33 15.09 -31.87 19.41
C SER A 33 15.53 -31.00 18.23
N LYS A 34 14.80 -31.12 17.13
CA LYS A 34 14.86 -30.22 15.98
C LYS A 34 13.52 -29.52 15.86
N GLU A 35 13.54 -28.21 15.84
CA GLU A 35 12.35 -27.39 15.70
C GLU A 35 12.44 -26.54 14.43
N THR A 36 11.44 -26.66 13.58
CA THR A 36 11.26 -25.84 12.37
C THR A 36 10.23 -24.74 12.56
N THR A 37 9.53 -24.74 13.70
CA THR A 37 8.51 -23.76 14.06
C THR A 37 8.87 -23.21 15.42
N ILE A 38 9.60 -22.10 15.42
CA ILE A 38 10.14 -21.48 16.62
C ILE A 38 9.26 -20.25 16.94
N PRO A 39 8.78 -20.08 18.19
CA PRO A 39 7.95 -18.94 18.54
C PRO A 39 8.62 -17.59 18.18
N ASN A 40 7.91 -16.74 17.45
CA ASN A 40 8.38 -15.42 16.98
C ASN A 40 9.64 -15.45 16.09
N VAL A 41 9.99 -16.61 15.52
CA VAL A 41 11.14 -16.77 14.64
C VAL A 41 10.73 -17.51 13.38
N THR A 42 11.03 -16.90 12.24
CA THR A 42 10.59 -17.30 10.91
C THR A 42 11.79 -17.54 10.00
N GLY A 43 11.81 -18.68 9.30
CA GLY A 43 12.87 -19.01 8.35
C GLY A 43 14.16 -19.58 8.97
N PHE A 44 14.08 -20.14 10.17
CA PHE A 44 15.22 -20.72 10.88
C PHE A 44 14.85 -22.06 11.49
N VAL A 45 15.87 -22.87 11.75
CA VAL A 45 15.76 -24.16 12.42
C VAL A 45 16.59 -24.12 13.69
N ARG A 46 16.04 -24.64 14.78
CA ARG A 46 16.69 -24.73 16.10
C ARG A 46 16.97 -26.19 16.43
N TYR A 47 18.21 -26.49 16.84
CA TYR A 47 18.61 -27.78 17.38
C TYR A 47 18.94 -27.63 18.85
N THR A 48 18.13 -28.24 19.71
CA THR A 48 18.16 -28.02 21.17
C THR A 48 18.64 -29.27 21.89
N HIS A 49 19.56 -29.11 22.82
CA HIS A 49 20.04 -30.16 23.73
C HIS A 49 19.65 -29.78 25.17
N GLU A 50 18.87 -30.62 25.82
CA GLU A 50 18.37 -30.43 27.20
C GLU A 50 18.36 -31.75 27.97
N LEU A 51 18.31 -31.71 29.31
CA LEU A 51 18.12 -32.92 30.12
C LEU A 51 16.63 -33.13 30.43
N ASP A 52 16.15 -34.38 30.32
CA ASP A 52 14.73 -34.75 30.45
C ASP A 52 14.07 -34.38 31.79
N ASP A 53 14.87 -34.28 32.86
CA ASP A 53 14.42 -34.03 34.23
C ASP A 53 14.57 -32.56 34.68
N GLY A 54 14.97 -31.68 33.75
CA GLY A 54 15.25 -30.27 34.07
C GLY A 54 16.54 -30.04 34.85
N ASN A 55 17.39 -31.07 35.00
CA ASN A 55 18.73 -30.90 35.56
C ASN A 55 19.61 -30.04 34.66
N THR A 56 20.76 -29.66 35.22
CA THR A 56 21.77 -28.90 34.51
C THR A 56 23.01 -29.75 34.21
N PHE A 57 23.72 -29.37 33.14
CA PHE A 57 25.00 -29.94 32.73
C PHE A 57 26.04 -28.83 32.54
N THR A 58 27.29 -29.24 32.33
CA THR A 58 28.37 -28.32 31.96
C THR A 58 28.59 -28.37 30.45
N LEU A 59 28.44 -27.25 29.75
CA LEU A 59 28.82 -27.11 28.35
C LEU A 59 30.32 -26.85 28.26
N LYS A 60 31.09 -27.71 27.58
CA LYS A 60 32.52 -27.49 27.40
C LYS A 60 32.79 -26.22 26.60
N GLY A 61 33.82 -25.48 27.02
CA GLY A 61 34.33 -24.32 26.29
C GLY A 61 34.98 -24.70 24.95
N GLU A 62 35.51 -25.91 24.83
CA GLU A 62 35.98 -26.52 23.57
C GLU A 62 34.83 -27.24 22.88
N LEU A 63 34.58 -26.88 21.62
CA LEU A 63 33.54 -27.43 20.76
C LEU A 63 34.19 -28.31 19.67
N ASN A 64 33.42 -29.13 18.97
CA ASN A 64 33.99 -29.96 17.90
C ASN A 64 34.53 -29.10 16.73
N GLY A 65 35.56 -29.58 16.04
CA GLY A 65 36.09 -28.96 14.83
C GLY A 65 37.05 -27.79 15.09
N ASN A 66 37.74 -27.79 16.23
CA ASN A 66 38.64 -26.71 16.70
C ASN A 66 37.94 -25.39 17.00
N GLU A 67 36.62 -25.44 17.21
CA GLU A 67 35.81 -24.30 17.65
C GLU A 67 35.82 -24.19 19.17
N ARG A 68 35.67 -22.97 19.69
CA ARG A 68 35.61 -22.74 21.14
C ARG A 68 34.75 -21.53 21.50
N LEU A 69 34.20 -21.53 22.70
CA LEU A 69 33.58 -20.36 23.29
C LEU A 69 34.64 -19.32 23.66
N GLU A 70 34.25 -18.05 23.73
CA GLU A 70 35.12 -16.97 24.15
C GLU A 70 35.76 -17.26 25.52
N GLY A 71 37.07 -17.07 25.61
CA GLY A 71 37.87 -17.43 26.79
C GLY A 71 38.11 -18.93 26.99
N GLY A 72 37.50 -19.82 26.17
CA GLY A 72 37.68 -21.27 26.22
C GLY A 72 37.19 -21.93 27.51
N ARG A 73 36.43 -21.21 28.35
CA ARG A 73 35.92 -21.73 29.63
C ARG A 73 34.62 -22.47 29.42
N SER A 74 34.45 -23.56 30.15
CA SER A 74 33.18 -24.28 30.20
C SER A 74 32.12 -23.46 30.92
N ILE A 75 30.87 -23.58 30.48
CA ILE A 75 29.71 -22.94 31.11
C ILE A 75 29.06 -23.98 32.02
N GLU A 76 28.99 -23.67 33.31
CA GLU A 76 28.32 -24.50 34.31
C GLU A 76 26.83 -24.17 34.41
N ASN A 77 26.07 -25.10 34.96
CA ASN A 77 24.63 -24.96 35.22
C ASN A 77 23.81 -24.68 33.95
N VAL A 78 24.20 -25.25 32.81
CA VAL A 78 23.45 -25.13 31.56
C VAL A 78 22.25 -26.07 31.62
N ARG A 79 21.05 -25.52 31.42
CA ARG A 79 19.81 -26.29 31.30
C ARG A 79 19.54 -26.68 29.85
N GLU A 80 19.78 -25.74 28.93
CA GLU A 80 19.54 -25.92 27.51
C GLU A 80 20.67 -25.28 26.70
N VAL A 81 21.11 -25.95 25.63
CA VAL A 81 21.90 -25.32 24.57
C VAL A 81 21.25 -25.54 23.21
N SER A 82 21.02 -24.43 22.51
CA SER A 82 20.33 -24.38 21.23
C SER A 82 21.25 -23.82 20.14
N VAL A 83 21.26 -24.46 18.96
CA VAL A 83 22.01 -24.00 17.78
C VAL A 83 21.04 -23.63 16.68
N PHE A 84 21.15 -22.41 16.16
CA PHE A 84 20.27 -21.90 15.12
C PHE A 84 20.94 -21.92 13.74
N TYR A 85 20.17 -22.35 12.74
CA TYR A 85 20.55 -22.38 11.33
C TYR A 85 19.50 -21.69 10.49
N TRP A 86 19.90 -21.14 9.34
CA TRP A 86 18.95 -20.72 8.32
C TRP A 86 18.28 -21.96 7.70
N ASP A 87 16.97 -21.90 7.44
CA ASP A 87 16.23 -23.06 6.91
C ASP A 87 16.55 -23.39 5.44
N GLY A 88 17.08 -22.42 4.68
CA GLY A 88 17.61 -22.63 3.32
C GLY A 88 19.06 -23.12 3.27
N ASP A 89 19.69 -23.31 4.44
CA ASP A 89 21.03 -23.86 4.59
C ASP A 89 20.94 -25.39 4.68
N GLU A 90 20.73 -26.04 3.52
CA GLU A 90 20.39 -27.47 3.43
C GLU A 90 21.47 -28.37 4.04
N ASP A 91 22.74 -28.13 3.71
CA ASP A 91 23.89 -28.79 4.33
C ASP A 91 24.08 -28.32 5.78
N GLY A 92 23.71 -27.07 6.06
CA GLY A 92 23.91 -26.37 7.33
C GLY A 92 25.27 -26.55 7.93
N SER A 93 26.19 -26.23 7.05
CA SER A 93 27.56 -25.91 7.38
C SER A 93 27.68 -24.54 8.05
N ALA A 94 26.65 -23.68 8.04
CA ALA A 94 26.71 -22.32 8.56
C ALA A 94 25.78 -22.08 9.78
N PRO A 95 26.18 -22.57 10.98
CA PRO A 95 25.49 -22.22 12.23
C PRO A 95 25.55 -20.70 12.45
N LEU A 96 24.45 -20.11 12.91
CA LEU A 96 24.33 -18.65 13.04
C LEU A 96 24.59 -18.17 14.47
N ILE A 97 23.91 -18.80 15.44
CA ILE A 97 23.88 -18.41 16.85
C ILE A 97 23.84 -19.65 17.72
N LEU A 98 24.58 -19.62 18.84
CA LEU A 98 24.38 -20.49 19.98
C LEU A 98 23.60 -19.74 21.06
N GLU A 99 22.58 -20.37 21.59
CA GLU A 99 21.80 -19.90 22.74
C GLU A 99 22.04 -20.86 23.90
N VAL A 100 22.42 -20.33 25.06
CA VAL A 100 22.72 -21.10 26.27
C VAL A 100 21.82 -20.60 27.39
N VAL A 101 20.91 -21.45 27.86
CA VAL A 101 19.96 -21.13 28.93
C VAL A 101 20.45 -21.76 30.23
N LYS A 102 20.68 -20.95 31.26
CA LYS A 102 21.22 -21.42 32.57
C LYS A 102 20.16 -21.52 33.66
N GLY A 103 19.01 -20.88 33.47
CA GLY A 103 17.93 -20.83 34.44
C GLY A 103 16.57 -20.59 33.79
N PRO A 104 15.48 -20.50 34.57
CA PRO A 104 14.13 -20.31 34.05
C PRO A 104 13.86 -18.88 33.57
N ASP A 105 14.67 -17.90 34.00
CA ASP A 105 14.46 -16.50 33.63
C ASP A 105 15.10 -16.20 32.28
N ALA A 106 14.44 -15.37 31.44
CA ALA A 106 14.98 -14.97 30.14
C ALA A 106 16.37 -14.29 30.24
N ARG A 107 16.66 -13.66 31.38
CA ARG A 107 17.96 -13.04 31.68
C ARG A 107 19.09 -14.05 31.86
N ASP A 108 18.75 -15.32 32.11
CA ASP A 108 19.70 -16.42 32.20
C ASP A 108 20.06 -17.01 30.82
N THR A 109 19.61 -16.36 29.74
CA THR A 109 19.92 -16.75 28.36
C THR A 109 21.10 -15.94 27.84
N GLU A 110 22.19 -16.64 27.55
CA GLU A 110 23.39 -16.09 26.93
C GLU A 110 23.43 -16.46 25.44
N TYR A 111 23.81 -15.51 24.59
CA TYR A 111 24.02 -15.77 23.16
C TYR A 111 25.50 -15.75 22.82
N TYR A 112 25.92 -16.69 21.99
CA TYR A 112 27.25 -16.71 21.41
C TYR A 112 27.17 -16.65 19.89
N ILE A 113 27.98 -15.78 19.29
CA ILE A 113 27.96 -15.48 17.86
C ILE A 113 29.33 -15.76 17.28
N ARG A 114 29.35 -16.45 16.14
CA ARG A 114 30.56 -16.68 15.37
C ARG A 114 30.69 -15.64 14.26
N TYR A 115 31.85 -14.99 14.23
CA TYR A 115 32.24 -14.00 13.23
C TYR A 115 33.18 -14.60 12.19
N GLU A 116 33.08 -14.09 10.97
CA GLU A 116 33.89 -14.45 9.80
C GLU A 116 35.10 -13.54 9.65
N TYR A 117 36.17 -14.06 9.04
CA TYR A 117 37.40 -13.28 8.82
C TYR A 117 37.12 -11.90 8.20
N GLY A 118 37.68 -10.84 8.80
CA GLY A 118 37.49 -9.45 8.36
C GLY A 118 36.30 -8.71 8.98
N GLU A 119 35.49 -9.36 9.82
CA GLU A 119 34.55 -8.67 10.71
C GLU A 119 35.32 -7.97 11.85
N GLN A 120 35.04 -6.68 12.11
CA GLN A 120 35.76 -5.90 13.13
C GLN A 120 35.57 -6.49 14.52
N GLU A 121 34.40 -7.09 14.75
CA GLU A 121 34.00 -7.73 15.99
C GLU A 121 34.93 -8.87 16.38
N ILE A 122 35.74 -9.42 15.46
CA ILE A 122 36.76 -10.42 15.77
C ILE A 122 37.87 -9.86 16.67
N SER A 123 38.23 -8.57 16.57
CA SER A 123 39.24 -7.91 17.42
C SER A 123 40.48 -8.77 17.74
N GLY A 124 41.09 -9.39 16.72
CA GLY A 124 42.28 -10.24 16.89
C GLY A 124 42.02 -11.67 17.40
N SER A 125 40.76 -12.08 17.51
CA SER A 125 40.38 -13.48 17.78
C SER A 125 40.44 -14.34 16.51
N SER A 126 40.34 -15.66 16.66
CA SER A 126 40.15 -16.60 15.54
C SER A 126 38.67 -16.63 15.13
N GLU A 127 38.38 -16.87 13.85
CA GLU A 127 37.02 -17.16 13.32
C GLU A 127 36.39 -18.42 13.94
N THR A 128 37.19 -19.24 14.63
CA THR A 128 36.74 -20.42 15.38
C THR A 128 36.24 -20.09 16.79
N VAL A 129 36.28 -18.81 17.20
CA VAL A 129 35.82 -18.36 18.51
C VAL A 129 34.38 -17.84 18.44
N TRP A 130 33.51 -18.45 19.24
CA TRP A 130 32.14 -18.01 19.47
C TRP A 130 32.13 -16.92 20.55
N LYS A 131 31.92 -15.67 20.14
CA LYS A 131 31.96 -14.50 21.02
C LYS A 131 30.72 -14.38 21.88
N HIS A 132 30.90 -14.08 23.15
CA HIS A 132 29.80 -13.93 24.10
C HIS A 132 29.15 -12.56 23.92
N HIS A 133 27.83 -12.56 23.66
CA HIS A 133 27.02 -11.35 23.55
C HIS A 133 26.10 -11.13 24.75
N GLY A 134 26.05 -12.08 25.70
CA GLY A 134 25.15 -12.04 26.85
C GLY A 134 23.67 -11.91 26.46
N TYR A 135 22.86 -11.63 27.46
CA TYR A 135 21.49 -11.17 27.26
C TYR A 135 21.52 -9.68 26.91
N ILE A 136 21.11 -9.32 25.70
CA ILE A 136 20.91 -7.90 25.33
C ILE A 136 19.42 -7.64 25.33
N GLU A 137 18.94 -6.95 26.35
CA GLU A 137 17.53 -6.55 26.45
C GLU A 137 17.12 -5.74 25.21
N GLY A 138 15.93 -6.03 24.68
CA GLY A 138 15.32 -5.23 23.61
C GLY A 138 15.71 -5.59 22.16
N LYS A 139 16.63 -6.52 21.89
CA LYS A 139 16.86 -7.05 20.52
C LYS A 139 16.22 -8.43 20.34
N PRO A 140 15.11 -8.55 19.56
CA PRO A 140 14.44 -9.82 19.30
C PRO A 140 15.38 -10.88 18.71
N LEU A 141 15.16 -12.15 19.05
CA LEU A 141 15.94 -13.28 18.49
C LEU A 141 15.91 -13.28 16.96
N GLN A 142 14.76 -13.00 16.36
CA GLN A 142 14.58 -12.84 14.91
C GLN A 142 15.58 -11.86 14.29
N ASP A 143 15.77 -10.69 14.89
CA ASP A 143 16.67 -9.66 14.35
C ASP A 143 18.15 -10.07 14.48
N ARG A 144 18.50 -10.87 15.49
CA ARG A 144 19.86 -11.43 15.63
C ARG A 144 20.13 -12.48 14.56
N LEU A 145 19.15 -13.36 14.32
CA LEU A 145 19.25 -14.39 13.31
C LEU A 145 19.32 -13.78 11.91
N ASP A 146 18.53 -12.75 11.61
CA ASP A 146 18.59 -12.03 10.34
C ASP A 146 19.94 -11.31 10.15
N ASP A 147 20.46 -10.66 11.20
CA ASP A 147 21.79 -10.01 11.20
C ASP A 147 22.89 -11.02 10.87
N ARG A 148 22.90 -12.17 11.54
CA ARG A 148 23.92 -13.21 11.31
C ARG A 148 23.73 -13.95 10.00
N ASN A 149 22.49 -14.18 9.56
CA ASN A 149 22.23 -14.77 8.25
C ASN A 149 22.70 -13.84 7.12
N LEU A 150 22.53 -12.53 7.29
CA LEU A 150 23.05 -11.55 6.35
C LEU A 150 24.58 -11.51 6.34
N ALA A 151 25.22 -11.51 7.50
CA ALA A 151 26.68 -11.46 7.60
C ALA A 151 27.38 -12.73 7.08
N ARG A 152 26.79 -13.91 7.33
CA ARG A 152 27.37 -15.21 6.98
C ARG A 152 26.94 -15.71 5.60
N ASN A 153 25.64 -15.65 5.31
CA ASN A 153 25.06 -16.23 4.10
C ASN A 153 24.72 -15.20 3.03
N GLN A 154 24.90 -13.90 3.29
CA GLN A 154 24.53 -12.79 2.38
C GLN A 154 23.04 -12.81 2.01
N ARG A 155 22.19 -13.22 2.96
CA ARG A 155 20.74 -13.38 2.75
C ARG A 155 19.96 -12.41 3.63
N ILE A 156 19.05 -11.64 3.03
CA ILE A 156 18.17 -10.68 3.73
C ILE A 156 16.69 -11.07 3.56
N PRO A 157 15.85 -10.97 4.61
CA PRO A 157 14.41 -11.18 4.45
C PRO A 157 13.72 -9.97 3.78
N PHE A 158 12.66 -10.23 3.02
CA PHE A 158 11.83 -9.22 2.39
C PHE A 158 10.40 -9.25 2.92
N GLY A 159 10.01 -8.26 3.73
CA GLY A 159 8.66 -8.19 4.29
C GLY A 159 7.72 -7.37 3.42
N LEU A 160 6.59 -7.93 2.98
CA LEU A 160 5.65 -7.26 2.07
C LEU A 160 4.97 -6.03 2.70
N GLU A 161 4.75 -6.04 4.01
CA GLU A 161 4.11 -4.93 4.73
C GLU A 161 5.05 -3.73 4.90
N ASN A 162 6.34 -4.01 5.13
CA ASN A 162 7.35 -2.99 5.33
C ASN A 162 8.64 -3.35 4.55
N PRO A 163 8.62 -3.27 3.20
CA PRO A 163 9.75 -3.72 2.37
C PRO A 163 11.07 -2.99 2.65
N THR A 164 10.99 -1.74 3.12
CA THR A 164 12.13 -0.88 3.44
C THR A 164 12.42 -0.83 4.95
N LYS A 165 11.84 -1.73 5.76
CA LYS A 165 12.06 -1.76 7.21
C LYS A 165 13.56 -1.73 7.49
N TYR A 166 14.01 -0.65 8.12
CA TYR A 166 15.38 -0.57 8.60
C TYR A 166 15.56 -1.61 9.70
N ARG A 167 16.50 -2.52 9.49
CA ARG A 167 16.89 -3.52 10.49
C ARG A 167 18.15 -3.00 11.15
N ASN A 168 18.10 -2.83 12.47
CA ASN A 168 19.23 -2.33 13.26
C ASN A 168 20.27 -3.45 13.44
N PHE A 169 20.86 -3.86 12.32
CA PHE A 169 21.89 -4.88 12.32
C PHE A 169 23.15 -4.33 12.98
N GLY A 170 23.69 -5.13 13.89
CA GLY A 170 24.82 -4.74 14.72
C GLY A 170 26.17 -5.04 14.09
N SER A 171 26.21 -5.99 13.15
CA SER A 171 27.48 -6.41 12.55
C SER A 171 27.95 -5.49 11.43
N ASP A 172 29.25 -5.26 11.31
CA ASP A 172 29.81 -4.39 10.27
C ASP A 172 29.52 -4.92 8.85
N ARG A 173 29.41 -6.24 8.69
CA ARG A 173 29.05 -6.87 7.41
C ARG A 173 27.58 -6.72 7.00
N SER A 174 26.70 -6.41 7.92
CA SER A 174 25.27 -6.21 7.67
C SER A 174 24.87 -4.74 7.68
N LYS A 175 25.69 -3.88 8.27
CA LYS A 175 25.45 -2.45 8.39
C LYS A 175 25.28 -1.80 7.02
N GLY A 176 24.22 -1.00 6.88
CA GLY A 176 23.91 -0.29 5.64
C GLY A 176 23.27 -1.15 4.54
N LYS A 177 23.32 -2.49 4.67
CA LYS A 177 22.66 -3.42 3.75
C LYS A 177 21.17 -3.45 4.00
N ARG A 178 20.39 -3.08 2.99
CA ARG A 178 18.92 -3.04 3.06
C ARG A 178 18.31 -3.04 1.66
N VAL A 179 17.01 -3.27 1.63
CA VAL A 179 16.18 -3.03 0.46
C VAL A 179 15.71 -1.58 0.49
N GLN A 180 15.79 -0.89 -0.65
CA GLN A 180 15.38 0.51 -0.77
C GLN A 180 14.26 0.67 -1.80
N LEU A 181 13.35 1.60 -1.54
CA LEU A 181 12.37 2.02 -2.53
C LEU A 181 13.09 2.74 -3.66
N ALA A 182 12.96 2.23 -4.89
CA ALA A 182 13.55 2.82 -6.08
C ALA A 182 12.56 3.70 -6.84
N SER A 183 11.35 3.19 -7.07
CA SER A 183 10.31 3.98 -7.73
C SER A 183 8.91 3.53 -7.36
N LEU A 184 7.95 4.44 -7.54
CA LEU A 184 6.53 4.20 -7.40
C LEU A 184 5.85 4.80 -8.63
N LYS A 185 5.27 3.97 -9.48
CA LYS A 185 4.68 4.40 -10.76
C LYS A 185 3.30 3.80 -10.93
N SER A 186 2.32 4.61 -11.32
CA SER A 186 1.03 4.09 -11.78
C SER A 186 1.18 3.50 -13.18
N LEU A 187 0.61 2.33 -13.42
CA LEU A 187 0.62 1.71 -14.73
C LEU A 187 -0.38 2.44 -15.65
N ASN A 188 0.11 2.92 -16.79
CA ASN A 188 -0.63 3.80 -17.69
C ASN A 188 -2.02 3.22 -18.05
N GLY A 189 -3.05 4.05 -17.98
CA GLY A 189 -4.42 3.63 -18.30
C GLY A 189 -5.04 2.62 -17.34
N SER A 190 -4.48 2.41 -16.14
CA SER A 190 -4.99 1.42 -15.17
C SER A 190 -5.08 1.96 -13.74
N GLU A 191 -5.60 1.13 -12.84
CA GLU A 191 -5.64 1.31 -11.39
C GLU A 191 -4.44 0.74 -10.67
N TYR A 192 -3.54 0.05 -11.38
CA TYR A 192 -2.43 -0.65 -10.77
C TYR A 192 -1.28 0.30 -10.48
N THR A 193 -0.65 0.07 -9.33
CA THR A 193 0.59 0.73 -8.94
C THR A 193 1.72 -0.28 -8.97
N VAL A 194 2.84 0.11 -9.56
CA VAL A 194 4.09 -0.66 -9.58
C VAL A 194 5.05 0.00 -8.61
N THR A 195 5.41 -0.74 -7.56
CA THR A 195 6.42 -0.32 -6.59
C THR A 195 7.69 -1.11 -6.82
N THR A 196 8.76 -0.44 -7.21
CA THR A 196 10.07 -1.06 -7.46
C THR A 196 10.99 -0.84 -6.28
N TYR A 197 11.66 -1.90 -5.85
CA TYR A 197 12.68 -1.89 -4.81
C TYR A 197 14.00 -2.41 -5.34
N ASN A 198 15.09 -1.73 -4.97
CA ASN A 198 16.45 -2.16 -5.30
C ASN A 198 17.12 -2.76 -4.07
N ILE A 199 17.98 -3.74 -4.30
CA ILE A 199 18.86 -4.29 -3.28
C ILE A 199 20.21 -3.59 -3.44
N ILE A 200 20.65 -2.82 -2.43
CA ILE A 200 21.81 -1.91 -2.56
C ILE A 200 23.11 -2.65 -2.91
N ASP A 201 23.23 -3.88 -2.42
CA ASP A 201 24.42 -4.70 -2.58
C ASP A 201 24.07 -5.86 -3.52
N GLN A 202 24.76 -5.91 -4.66
CA GLN A 202 24.49 -6.83 -5.77
C GLN A 202 24.81 -8.28 -5.42
N ASP A 203 25.55 -8.54 -4.34
CA ASP A 203 25.83 -9.91 -3.87
C ASP A 203 24.73 -10.42 -2.93
N LEU A 204 23.83 -9.54 -2.49
CA LEU A 204 22.74 -9.93 -1.60
C LEU A 204 21.66 -10.71 -2.33
N ARG A 205 21.14 -11.68 -1.59
CA ARG A 205 20.04 -12.52 -2.03
C ARG A 205 18.95 -12.50 -0.96
N LEU A 206 17.75 -12.93 -1.33
CA LEU A 206 16.67 -13.03 -0.35
C LEU A 206 16.80 -14.34 0.45
N SER A 207 16.53 -14.28 1.76
CA SER A 207 16.39 -15.47 2.60
C SER A 207 14.97 -16.03 2.56
N ARG A 208 13.97 -15.14 2.63
CA ARG A 208 12.54 -15.45 2.69
C ARG A 208 11.71 -14.21 2.36
N ILE A 209 10.44 -14.44 2.08
CA ILE A 209 9.41 -13.39 1.95
C ILE A 209 8.46 -13.53 3.12
N GLU A 210 8.05 -12.41 3.71
CA GLU A 210 7.22 -12.39 4.91
C GLU A 210 5.97 -11.51 4.75
N TYR A 211 4.86 -11.94 5.36
CA TYR A 211 3.64 -11.14 5.55
C TYR A 211 3.04 -11.47 6.93
N ASP A 212 2.65 -10.46 7.71
CA ASP A 212 2.24 -10.60 9.12
C ASP A 212 3.21 -11.45 9.95
N LYS A 213 4.52 -11.27 9.72
CA LYS A 213 5.64 -12.02 10.34
C LYS A 213 5.70 -13.52 10.02
N GLU A 214 4.83 -14.02 9.16
CA GLU A 214 4.85 -15.40 8.68
C GLU A 214 5.63 -15.53 7.36
N LYS A 215 6.29 -16.67 7.16
CA LYS A 215 6.98 -16.99 5.90
C LYS A 215 5.94 -17.30 4.84
N ILE A 216 6.07 -16.67 3.68
CA ILE A 216 5.29 -16.98 2.49
C ILE A 216 6.05 -18.03 1.67
N ASP A 217 5.33 -19.05 1.19
CA ASP A 217 5.88 -20.09 0.32
C ASP A 217 5.96 -19.60 -1.13
N ILE A 218 6.96 -18.76 -1.40
CA ILE A 218 7.34 -18.34 -2.76
C ILE A 218 8.76 -18.85 -3.03
N PRO A 219 8.97 -19.59 -4.13
CA PRO A 219 10.32 -19.97 -4.55
C PRO A 219 11.17 -18.73 -4.81
N ILE A 220 12.19 -18.52 -3.98
CA ILE A 220 13.14 -17.42 -4.15
C ILE A 220 14.22 -17.85 -5.15
N PRO A 221 14.51 -17.06 -6.19
CA PRO A 221 15.61 -17.35 -7.09
C PRO A 221 16.93 -17.53 -6.33
N ALA A 222 17.71 -18.55 -6.70
CA ALA A 222 19.01 -18.80 -6.07
C ALA A 222 20.04 -17.69 -6.36
N ASN A 223 19.83 -16.93 -7.44
CA ASN A 223 20.69 -15.87 -7.94
C ASN A 223 20.50 -14.56 -7.16
N THR A 224 21.43 -13.64 -7.36
CA THR A 224 21.30 -12.26 -6.88
C THR A 224 20.24 -11.51 -7.68
N LEU A 225 19.59 -10.53 -7.05
CA LEU A 225 18.51 -9.76 -7.65
C LEU A 225 18.93 -8.31 -7.88
N ASP A 226 18.61 -7.79 -9.06
CA ASP A 226 18.73 -6.37 -9.40
C ASP A 226 17.63 -5.56 -8.68
N GLY A 227 16.42 -6.14 -8.61
CA GLY A 227 15.34 -5.57 -7.85
C GLY A 227 14.09 -6.45 -7.77
N ILE A 228 13.10 -5.91 -7.06
CA ILE A 228 11.82 -6.55 -6.78
C ILE A 228 10.73 -5.56 -7.18
N ARG A 229 9.73 -6.00 -7.95
CA ARG A 229 8.54 -5.17 -8.22
C ARG A 229 7.31 -5.77 -7.57
N LEU A 230 6.52 -4.92 -6.92
CA LEU A 230 5.21 -5.24 -6.37
C LEU A 230 4.14 -4.57 -7.22
N TYR A 231 3.18 -5.35 -7.72
CA TYR A 231 2.03 -4.83 -8.46
C TYR A 231 0.81 -4.87 -7.56
N SER A 232 0.28 -3.71 -7.20
CA SER A 232 -0.84 -3.59 -6.26
C SER A 232 -2.03 -2.88 -6.90
N SER A 233 -3.22 -3.14 -6.36
CA SER A 233 -4.45 -2.41 -6.67
C SER A 233 -5.19 -2.12 -5.37
N SER A 234 -5.33 -0.83 -5.07
CA SER A 234 -5.98 -0.38 -3.83
C SER A 234 -7.43 -0.85 -3.77
N GLY A 235 -7.82 -1.50 -2.67
CA GLY A 235 -9.21 -1.94 -2.42
C GLY A 235 -9.60 -3.31 -3.01
N ILE A 236 -8.72 -3.92 -3.82
CA ILE A 236 -8.91 -5.29 -4.31
C ILE A 236 -8.30 -6.30 -3.34
N SER A 237 -7.04 -6.10 -2.97
CA SER A 237 -6.25 -7.01 -2.11
C SER A 237 -5.47 -6.22 -1.05
N GLN A 238 -5.19 -6.87 0.08
CA GLN A 238 -4.30 -6.35 1.14
C GLN A 238 -2.82 -6.63 0.85
N VAL A 239 -2.54 -7.58 -0.04
CA VAL A 239 -1.20 -7.90 -0.55
C VAL A 239 -1.09 -7.52 -2.02
N PRO A 240 0.13 -7.31 -2.56
CA PRO A 240 0.34 -7.14 -3.99
C PRO A 240 -0.31 -8.28 -4.78
N LEU A 241 -0.98 -7.96 -5.90
CA LEU A 241 -1.57 -8.94 -6.81
C LEU A 241 -0.51 -9.83 -7.48
N MET A 242 0.67 -9.26 -7.70
CA MET A 242 1.80 -9.95 -8.30
C MET A 242 3.12 -9.41 -7.73
N ILE A 243 4.14 -10.24 -7.72
CA ILE A 243 5.53 -9.91 -7.40
C ILE A 243 6.41 -10.37 -8.57
N GLU A 244 7.38 -9.54 -8.93
CA GLU A 244 8.45 -9.86 -9.87
C GLU A 244 9.79 -9.88 -9.12
N PHE A 245 10.57 -10.95 -9.31
CA PHE A 245 12.01 -10.96 -8.96
C PHE A 245 12.83 -10.82 -10.23
N LYS A 246 13.61 -9.73 -10.32
CA LYS A 246 14.50 -9.49 -11.44
C LYS A 246 15.92 -9.91 -11.07
N PRO A 247 16.52 -10.93 -11.72
CA PRO A 247 17.90 -11.31 -11.44
C PRO A 247 18.90 -10.24 -11.92
N VAL A 248 20.06 -10.15 -11.25
CA VAL A 248 21.21 -9.40 -11.76
C VAL A 248 21.61 -9.94 -13.14
N SER A 249 22.15 -9.10 -14.01
CA SER A 249 22.62 -9.41 -15.40
C SER A 249 21.53 -9.58 -16.47
N GLY A 250 20.32 -9.10 -16.22
CA GLY A 250 19.28 -9.03 -17.26
C GLY A 250 18.68 -10.39 -17.63
N GLY A 251 18.83 -11.41 -16.77
CA GLY A 251 18.13 -12.68 -16.90
C GLY A 251 16.61 -12.54 -16.86
N ASP A 252 15.91 -13.64 -17.17
CA ASP A 252 14.46 -13.69 -17.13
C ASP A 252 13.94 -13.48 -15.71
N SER A 253 12.99 -12.56 -15.57
CA SER A 253 12.28 -12.34 -14.32
C SER A 253 11.38 -13.54 -13.99
N THR A 254 11.22 -13.82 -12.70
CA THR A 254 10.21 -14.77 -12.21
C THR A 254 9.04 -14.01 -11.60
N PHE A 255 7.82 -14.40 -11.95
CA PHE A 255 6.59 -13.74 -11.52
C PHE A 255 5.75 -14.67 -10.64
N HIS A 256 5.19 -14.12 -9.55
CA HIS A 256 4.31 -14.84 -8.63
C HIS A 256 3.08 -14.01 -8.34
N ALA A 257 1.89 -14.58 -8.48
CA ALA A 257 0.62 -13.93 -8.21
C ALA A 257 0.03 -14.40 -6.88
N SER A 258 -0.55 -13.48 -6.13
CA SER A 258 -1.26 -13.79 -4.91
C SER A 258 -2.66 -14.33 -5.22
N LYS A 259 -3.00 -15.45 -4.58
CA LYS A 259 -4.37 -15.96 -4.49
C LYS A 259 -5.03 -15.52 -3.19
N SER A 260 -4.22 -15.38 -2.14
CA SER A 260 -4.58 -14.88 -0.82
C SER A 260 -3.35 -14.19 -0.22
N GLU A 261 -3.43 -13.84 1.07
CA GLU A 261 -2.32 -13.24 1.80
C GLU A 261 -1.08 -14.16 1.88
N THR A 262 -1.30 -15.48 1.97
CA THR A 262 -0.23 -16.47 2.16
C THR A 262 -0.06 -17.47 1.02
N THR A 263 -1.02 -17.55 0.07
CA THR A 263 -0.97 -18.48 -1.05
C THR A 263 -0.59 -17.76 -2.34
N TRP A 264 0.49 -18.21 -2.98
CA TRP A 264 1.04 -17.61 -4.19
C TRP A 264 1.28 -18.67 -5.26
N ASN A 265 1.06 -18.30 -6.51
CA ASN A 265 1.26 -19.18 -7.66
C ASN A 265 2.24 -18.54 -8.64
N THR A 266 3.10 -19.34 -9.25
CA THR A 266 3.93 -18.88 -10.38
C THR A 266 3.04 -18.40 -11.53
N VAL A 267 3.45 -17.30 -12.14
CA VAL A 267 2.79 -16.74 -13.32
C VAL A 267 3.63 -17.08 -14.55
N ASP A 268 3.02 -17.79 -15.50
CA ASP A 268 3.64 -18.02 -16.80
C ASP A 268 3.79 -16.69 -17.55
N GLY A 269 5.03 -16.39 -17.95
CA GLY A 269 5.37 -15.20 -18.73
C GLY A 269 6.84 -14.87 -18.57
N ARG A 270 7.45 -14.37 -19.63
CA ARG A 270 8.82 -13.83 -19.62
C ARG A 270 8.79 -12.33 -19.39
N SER A 271 9.90 -11.78 -18.93
CA SER A 271 10.03 -10.33 -18.75
C SER A 271 9.76 -9.56 -20.06
N GLU A 272 10.17 -10.12 -21.20
CA GLU A 272 9.94 -9.55 -22.53
C GLU A 272 8.46 -9.52 -22.93
N ASP A 273 7.59 -10.35 -22.35
CA ASP A 273 6.16 -10.31 -22.63
C ASP A 273 5.50 -9.08 -21.99
N PHE A 274 6.02 -8.65 -20.84
CA PHE A 274 5.45 -7.58 -20.04
C PHE A 274 6.14 -6.23 -20.17
N TYR A 275 7.37 -6.20 -20.68
CA TYR A 275 8.18 -4.98 -20.73
C TYR A 275 8.90 -4.79 -22.07
N TYR A 276 9.12 -3.53 -22.43
CA TYR A 276 10.20 -3.12 -23.32
C TYR A 276 11.44 -2.84 -22.49
N GLY A 277 12.63 -3.20 -22.98
CA GLY A 277 13.90 -3.02 -22.25
C GLY A 277 14.30 -4.25 -21.43
N LYS A 278 15.61 -4.41 -21.22
CA LYS A 278 16.18 -5.54 -20.48
C LYS A 278 16.46 -5.20 -19.02
N ASP A 279 16.95 -3.98 -18.79
CA ASP A 279 17.39 -3.51 -17.48
C ASP A 279 16.22 -2.92 -16.69
N LEU A 280 16.23 -3.12 -15.36
CA LEU A 280 15.10 -2.81 -14.50
C LEU A 280 14.68 -1.33 -14.57
N ASP A 281 15.64 -0.41 -14.70
CA ASP A 281 15.40 1.04 -14.71
C ASP A 281 14.95 1.56 -16.08
N GLU A 282 15.29 0.86 -17.17
CA GLU A 282 14.89 1.20 -18.55
C GLU A 282 13.53 0.62 -18.93
N GLN A 283 13.03 -0.32 -18.11
CA GLN A 283 11.88 -1.11 -18.46
C GLN A 283 10.59 -0.29 -18.51
N THR A 284 9.93 -0.33 -19.66
CA THR A 284 8.64 0.31 -19.89
C THR A 284 7.55 -0.76 -19.99
N PRO A 285 6.52 -0.73 -19.12
CA PRO A 285 5.44 -1.72 -19.16
C PRO A 285 4.70 -1.75 -20.51
N LYS A 286 4.36 -2.95 -20.97
CA LYS A 286 3.46 -3.23 -22.10
C LYS A 286 2.02 -3.34 -21.62
N GLU A 287 1.06 -3.22 -22.54
CA GLU A 287 -0.35 -3.47 -22.21
C GLU A 287 -0.59 -4.92 -21.75
N ALA A 288 0.22 -5.87 -22.22
CA ALA A 288 0.16 -7.26 -21.78
C ALA A 288 0.27 -7.41 -20.25
N LEU A 289 1.05 -6.55 -19.58
CA LEU A 289 1.17 -6.55 -18.13
C LEU A 289 -0.15 -6.10 -17.46
N ALA A 290 -0.74 -5.01 -17.95
CA ALA A 290 -2.01 -4.50 -17.42
C ALA A 290 -3.15 -5.51 -17.62
N ASN A 291 -3.19 -6.16 -18.78
CA ASN A 291 -4.13 -7.25 -19.07
C ASN A 291 -3.89 -8.46 -18.17
N LYS A 292 -2.64 -8.80 -17.87
CA LYS A 292 -2.33 -9.89 -16.94
C LYS A 292 -2.81 -9.57 -15.52
N LEU A 293 -2.62 -8.34 -15.06
CA LEU A 293 -3.12 -7.89 -13.76
C LEU A 293 -4.66 -7.88 -13.71
N ASP A 294 -5.34 -7.48 -14.79
CA ASP A 294 -6.81 -7.59 -14.90
C ASP A 294 -7.27 -9.05 -14.81
N GLU A 295 -6.55 -9.98 -15.47
CA GLU A 295 -6.82 -11.41 -15.37
C GLU A 295 -6.67 -11.91 -13.93
N LEU A 296 -5.58 -11.56 -13.25
CA LEU A 296 -5.31 -11.98 -11.88
C LEU A 296 -6.35 -11.41 -10.89
N ALA A 297 -6.75 -10.15 -11.05
CA ALA A 297 -7.81 -9.53 -10.28
C ALA A 297 -9.16 -10.22 -10.51
N CYS A 298 -9.52 -10.52 -11.77
CA CYS A 298 -10.76 -11.25 -12.10
C CYS A 298 -10.73 -12.66 -11.51
N PHE A 299 -9.61 -13.37 -11.65
CA PHE A 299 -9.49 -14.78 -11.30
C PHE A 299 -9.42 -15.03 -9.79
N TYR A 300 -8.55 -14.32 -9.06
CA TYR A 300 -8.33 -14.58 -7.63
C TYR A 300 -9.21 -13.74 -6.70
N TYR A 301 -9.59 -12.53 -7.12
CA TYR A 301 -10.25 -11.55 -6.24
C TYR A 301 -11.68 -11.22 -6.66
N ASN A 302 -12.20 -11.88 -7.69
CA ASN A 302 -13.53 -11.61 -8.24
C ASN A 302 -13.75 -10.12 -8.58
N ALA A 303 -12.68 -9.44 -9.03
CA ALA A 303 -12.67 -8.03 -9.34
C ALA A 303 -12.44 -7.84 -10.86
N VAL A 304 -13.42 -7.26 -11.54
CA VAL A 304 -13.47 -7.20 -13.00
C VAL A 304 -13.16 -5.79 -13.49
N THR A 305 -12.25 -5.69 -14.45
CA THR A 305 -12.06 -4.49 -15.25
C THR A 305 -12.93 -4.58 -16.50
N ILE A 306 -13.92 -3.68 -16.62
CA ILE A 306 -14.81 -3.64 -17.79
C ILE A 306 -14.11 -2.95 -18.96
N ASP A 307 -14.17 -3.55 -20.15
CA ASP A 307 -13.62 -3.01 -21.38
C ASP A 307 -14.76 -2.48 -22.28
N LEU A 308 -14.82 -1.15 -22.39
CA LEU A 308 -15.82 -0.42 -23.17
C LEU A 308 -15.34 -0.11 -24.59
N SER A 309 -14.34 -0.81 -25.09
CA SER A 309 -13.96 -0.71 -26.51
C SER A 309 -15.11 -1.16 -27.40
N TYR A 310 -15.30 -0.49 -28.53
CA TYR A 310 -16.47 -0.73 -29.38
C TYR A 310 -16.49 -2.14 -29.99
N ASP A 311 -15.33 -2.67 -30.37
CA ASP A 311 -15.19 -4.04 -30.89
C ASP A 311 -15.54 -5.10 -29.83
N ILE A 312 -15.29 -4.82 -28.55
CA ILE A 312 -15.73 -5.66 -27.43
C ILE A 312 -17.24 -5.54 -27.23
N SER A 313 -17.78 -4.32 -27.22
CA SER A 313 -19.22 -4.07 -27.05
C SER A 313 -20.09 -4.61 -28.18
N THR A 314 -19.55 -4.66 -29.41
CA THR A 314 -20.26 -5.12 -30.63
C THR A 314 -19.85 -6.52 -31.07
N GLY A 315 -18.93 -7.15 -30.34
CA GLY A 315 -18.40 -8.45 -30.67
C GLY A 315 -19.49 -9.52 -30.72
N LYS A 316 -19.23 -10.60 -31.48
CA LYS A 316 -20.16 -11.75 -31.55
C LYS A 316 -20.31 -12.47 -30.20
N SER A 317 -19.30 -12.36 -29.33
CA SER A 317 -19.39 -12.87 -27.97
C SER A 317 -20.09 -11.85 -27.10
N ASN A 318 -21.25 -12.21 -26.55
CA ASN A 318 -21.98 -11.39 -25.57
C ASN A 318 -21.36 -11.47 -24.17
N TRP A 319 -20.12 -11.94 -24.06
CA TRP A 319 -19.48 -12.26 -22.80
C TRP A 319 -17.98 -12.08 -22.87
N TYR A 320 -17.41 -11.56 -21.78
CA TYR A 320 -15.96 -11.54 -21.58
C TYR A 320 -15.58 -11.50 -20.09
N CYS A 321 -14.40 -12.05 -19.76
CA CYS A 321 -13.57 -11.66 -18.62
C CYS A 321 -12.14 -12.13 -18.94
N CYS A 322 -11.55 -12.96 -18.09
CA CYS A 322 -10.32 -13.67 -18.37
C CYS A 322 -10.56 -15.07 -18.98
N ASN A 323 -9.58 -15.54 -19.74
CA ASN A 323 -9.62 -16.82 -20.47
C ASN A 323 -9.73 -18.06 -19.56
N LYS A 324 -9.57 -17.91 -18.24
CA LYS A 324 -9.66 -19.01 -17.27
C LYS A 324 -11.09 -19.37 -16.87
N HIS A 325 -12.08 -18.57 -17.26
CA HIS A 325 -13.49 -18.84 -17.01
C HIS A 325 -14.14 -19.50 -18.23
N ASN A 326 -13.89 -20.81 -18.42
CA ASN A 326 -14.38 -21.58 -19.59
C ASN A 326 -15.92 -21.71 -19.70
N SER A 327 -16.69 -21.20 -18.74
CA SER A 327 -18.17 -21.18 -18.78
C SER A 327 -18.81 -20.17 -17.80
N ASN A 328 -17.99 -19.39 -17.09
CA ASN A 328 -18.42 -18.54 -15.98
C ASN A 328 -18.04 -17.08 -16.26
N GLU A 329 -18.37 -16.61 -17.46
CA GLU A 329 -18.07 -15.24 -17.87
C GLU A 329 -18.76 -14.26 -16.91
N LYS A 330 -18.00 -13.23 -16.49
CA LYS A 330 -18.44 -12.32 -15.43
C LYS A 330 -19.13 -11.09 -15.97
N VAL A 331 -18.81 -10.69 -17.20
CA VAL A 331 -19.43 -9.56 -17.88
C VAL A 331 -20.32 -10.10 -18.98
N HIS A 332 -21.60 -9.75 -18.92
CA HIS A 332 -22.54 -9.93 -20.03
C HIS A 332 -22.69 -8.62 -20.80
N VAL A 333 -22.64 -8.69 -22.12
CA VAL A 333 -22.87 -7.55 -23.01
C VAL A 333 -24.18 -7.74 -23.75
N GLU A 334 -25.04 -6.73 -23.67
CA GLU A 334 -26.32 -6.72 -24.35
C GLU A 334 -26.51 -5.39 -25.11
N GLN A 335 -26.87 -5.48 -26.38
CA GLN A 335 -27.26 -4.32 -27.17
C GLN A 335 -28.65 -3.82 -26.73
N LYS A 336 -28.76 -2.54 -26.39
CA LYS A 336 -30.00 -1.88 -25.98
C LYS A 336 -30.37 -0.74 -26.92
N HIS A 337 -31.57 -0.81 -27.48
CA HIS A 337 -32.14 0.29 -28.26
C HIS A 337 -32.84 1.28 -27.34
N VAL A 338 -32.24 2.44 -27.16
CA VAL A 338 -32.83 3.55 -26.40
C VAL A 338 -33.58 4.44 -27.37
N TYR A 339 -34.87 4.67 -27.12
CA TYR A 339 -35.74 5.42 -28.05
C TYR A 339 -36.69 6.37 -27.33
N CYS A 340 -37.21 7.33 -28.09
CA CYS A 340 -38.31 8.19 -27.66
C CYS A 340 -39.65 7.45 -27.74
N ARG A 341 -40.45 7.44 -26.67
CA ARG A 341 -41.76 6.75 -26.62
C ARG A 341 -42.75 7.31 -27.65
N GLN A 342 -42.70 8.62 -27.90
CA GLN A 342 -43.58 9.33 -28.82
C GLN A 342 -43.19 9.17 -30.29
N ASP A 343 -41.93 8.82 -30.57
CA ASP A 343 -41.41 8.68 -31.94
C ASP A 343 -40.39 7.54 -32.05
N ARG A 344 -40.90 6.31 -31.88
CA ARG A 344 -40.06 5.10 -31.85
C ARG A 344 -39.26 4.87 -33.13
N ASN A 345 -39.76 5.36 -34.27
CA ASN A 345 -39.21 5.04 -35.58
C ASN A 345 -38.13 6.02 -36.04
N LYS A 346 -38.16 7.28 -35.59
CA LYS A 346 -37.18 8.30 -36.04
C LYS A 346 -36.14 8.64 -34.99
N SER A 347 -36.40 8.38 -33.72
CA SER A 347 -35.57 8.80 -32.60
C SER A 347 -35.09 7.62 -31.77
N SER A 348 -34.03 6.94 -32.23
CA SER A 348 -33.37 5.88 -31.48
C SER A 348 -31.85 5.99 -31.50
N ILE A 349 -31.21 5.50 -30.44
CA ILE A 349 -29.76 5.36 -30.31
C ILE A 349 -29.46 4.01 -29.68
N THR A 350 -28.36 3.40 -30.10
CA THR A 350 -27.89 2.14 -29.53
C THR A 350 -26.96 2.40 -28.34
N ALA A 351 -27.26 1.78 -27.21
CA ALA A 351 -26.37 1.65 -26.07
C ALA A 351 -25.93 0.20 -25.90
N TYR A 352 -24.78 -0.03 -25.29
CA TYR A 352 -24.31 -1.37 -24.95
C TYR A 352 -24.26 -1.50 -23.44
N LYS A 353 -25.03 -2.45 -22.91
CA LYS A 353 -25.16 -2.72 -21.48
C LYS A 353 -24.15 -3.80 -21.11
N HIS A 354 -23.18 -3.45 -20.26
CA HIS A 354 -22.22 -4.36 -19.65
C HIS A 354 -22.67 -4.66 -18.23
N SER A 355 -23.02 -5.91 -17.94
CA SER A 355 -23.58 -6.34 -16.66
C SER A 355 -22.59 -7.21 -15.90
N ILE A 356 -22.35 -6.90 -14.63
CA ILE A 356 -21.71 -7.81 -13.68
C ILE A 356 -22.74 -8.31 -12.66
N ASN A 357 -22.85 -9.63 -12.52
CA ASN A 357 -23.83 -10.25 -11.63
C ASN A 357 -23.34 -10.41 -10.18
N GLY A 358 -22.06 -10.16 -9.92
CA GLY A 358 -21.46 -10.19 -8.58
C GLY A 358 -19.99 -9.76 -8.62
N GLY A 359 -19.34 -9.78 -7.45
CA GLY A 359 -17.94 -9.36 -7.32
C GLY A 359 -17.76 -7.85 -7.27
N LYS A 360 -16.58 -7.38 -7.66
CA LYS A 360 -16.21 -5.96 -7.68
C LYS A 360 -15.95 -5.47 -9.10
N LEU A 361 -16.27 -4.23 -9.40
CA LEU A 361 -15.77 -3.48 -10.55
C LEU A 361 -14.44 -2.82 -10.14
N SER A 362 -13.31 -3.34 -10.60
CA SER A 362 -11.98 -2.79 -10.30
C SER A 362 -11.67 -1.54 -11.12
N GLY A 363 -12.04 -1.58 -12.39
CA GLY A 363 -11.66 -0.59 -13.38
C GLY A 363 -12.65 -0.53 -14.54
N ILE A 364 -12.61 0.58 -15.27
CA ILE A 364 -13.28 0.72 -16.56
C ILE A 364 -12.24 1.24 -17.55
N LYS A 365 -12.00 0.49 -18.61
CA LYS A 365 -11.03 0.82 -19.66
C LYS A 365 -11.67 0.87 -21.05
N PHE A 366 -10.95 1.44 -22.00
CA PHE A 366 -11.24 1.33 -23.42
C PHE A 366 -9.97 1.59 -24.24
N TYR A 367 -9.98 1.19 -25.50
CA TYR A 367 -8.98 1.56 -26.50
C TYR A 367 -9.63 2.43 -27.56
N LEU A 368 -8.85 3.33 -28.14
CA LEU A 368 -9.31 4.13 -29.27
C LEU A 368 -9.52 3.23 -30.48
N SER A 369 -10.57 3.45 -31.26
CA SER A 369 -10.84 2.69 -32.48
C SER A 369 -9.71 2.72 -33.51
N SER A 370 -8.89 3.77 -33.49
CA SER A 370 -7.69 3.93 -34.30
C SER A 370 -6.48 3.14 -33.78
N ASP A 371 -6.53 2.64 -32.54
CA ASP A 371 -5.45 1.87 -31.93
C ASP A 371 -5.69 0.36 -32.10
N HIS A 372 -5.44 -0.12 -33.31
CA HIS A 372 -5.55 -1.54 -33.65
C HIS A 372 -4.61 -2.44 -32.83
N SER A 373 -3.49 -1.88 -32.35
CA SER A 373 -2.51 -2.60 -31.52
C SER A 373 -2.93 -2.75 -30.06
N LYS A 374 -3.97 -2.01 -29.64
CA LYS A 374 -4.46 -1.90 -28.26
C LYS A 374 -3.35 -1.61 -27.26
N GLN A 375 -2.36 -0.79 -27.61
CA GLN A 375 -1.28 -0.41 -26.70
C GLN A 375 -1.59 0.86 -25.90
N ASN A 376 -2.57 1.65 -26.34
CA ASN A 376 -2.95 2.93 -25.76
C ASN A 376 -4.20 2.80 -24.90
N ARG A 377 -4.13 1.97 -23.86
CA ARG A 377 -5.19 1.80 -22.85
C ARG A 377 -5.60 3.14 -22.27
N LYS A 378 -6.91 3.41 -22.29
CA LYS A 378 -7.54 4.56 -21.64
C LYS A 378 -8.34 4.09 -20.45
N ARG A 379 -8.36 4.90 -19.39
CA ARG A 379 -9.11 4.65 -18.17
C ARG A 379 -10.22 5.67 -18.01
N ILE A 380 -11.41 5.20 -17.64
CA ILE A 380 -12.49 6.09 -17.22
C ILE A 380 -12.35 6.29 -15.72
N THR A 381 -11.90 7.48 -15.33
CA THR A 381 -11.79 7.92 -13.93
C THR A 381 -12.74 9.09 -13.69
N SER A 382 -13.19 9.29 -12.44
CA SER A 382 -13.93 10.49 -12.04
C SER A 382 -13.76 10.69 -10.55
N GLY A 383 -13.66 11.94 -10.08
CA GLY A 383 -13.59 12.23 -8.64
C GLY A 383 -14.81 11.75 -7.84
N THR A 384 -15.94 11.51 -8.53
CA THR A 384 -17.17 10.96 -7.93
C THR A 384 -17.38 9.47 -8.18
N LEU A 385 -16.58 8.86 -9.06
CA LEU A 385 -16.64 7.42 -9.33
C LEU A 385 -15.64 6.71 -8.42
N LYS A 386 -16.17 6.07 -7.36
CA LYS A 386 -15.37 5.31 -6.41
C LYS A 386 -15.14 3.90 -6.95
N LEU A 387 -13.89 3.58 -7.27
CA LEU A 387 -13.45 2.24 -7.64
C LEU A 387 -12.40 1.76 -6.61
N PRO A 388 -12.36 0.45 -6.28
CA PRO A 388 -13.28 -0.58 -6.74
C PRO A 388 -14.71 -0.39 -6.18
N ALA A 389 -15.70 -0.91 -6.92
CA ALA A 389 -17.11 -0.76 -6.62
C ALA A 389 -17.78 -2.14 -6.46
N ASP A 390 -18.58 -2.35 -5.42
CA ASP A 390 -19.27 -3.63 -5.24
C ASP A 390 -20.42 -3.80 -6.25
N GLY A 391 -20.45 -4.96 -6.91
CA GLY A 391 -21.56 -5.39 -7.75
C GLY A 391 -22.74 -5.94 -6.93
N PRO A 392 -23.83 -6.35 -7.58
CA PRO A 392 -24.06 -6.32 -9.03
C PRO A 392 -24.34 -4.91 -9.56
N LEU A 393 -23.88 -4.62 -10.78
CA LEU A 393 -24.11 -3.35 -11.47
C LEU A 393 -24.18 -3.51 -12.99
N ASP A 394 -24.71 -2.49 -13.64
CA ASP A 394 -24.81 -2.36 -15.09
C ASP A 394 -24.14 -1.08 -15.57
N ILE A 395 -23.38 -1.15 -16.67
CA ILE A 395 -22.78 0.01 -17.34
C ILE A 395 -23.36 0.10 -18.75
N TYR A 396 -24.08 1.18 -19.02
CA TYR A 396 -24.61 1.48 -20.34
C TYR A 396 -23.66 2.44 -21.04
N THR A 397 -23.14 2.04 -22.19
CA THR A 397 -22.15 2.81 -22.94
C THR A 397 -22.72 3.27 -24.27
N PHE A 398 -22.57 4.56 -24.54
CA PHE A 398 -22.99 5.20 -25.78
C PHE A 398 -21.77 5.58 -26.61
N TYR A 399 -21.86 5.33 -27.90
CA TYR A 399 -20.83 5.58 -28.89
C TYR A 399 -21.34 6.58 -29.93
N CYS A 400 -20.42 7.35 -30.48
CA CYS A 400 -20.71 8.29 -31.58
C CYS A 400 -19.78 8.02 -32.77
N GLN A 401 -19.71 8.96 -33.72
CA GLN A 401 -18.84 8.84 -34.88
C GLN A 401 -17.39 8.58 -34.43
N GLY A 402 -16.77 7.53 -34.96
CA GLY A 402 -15.43 7.09 -34.58
C GLY A 402 -15.38 6.01 -33.50
N ASN A 403 -16.51 5.45 -33.07
CA ASN A 403 -16.58 4.23 -32.26
C ASN A 403 -15.84 4.31 -30.91
N ASN A 404 -15.68 5.50 -30.34
CA ASN A 404 -15.13 5.68 -29.00
C ASN A 404 -16.28 5.94 -28.00
N PRO A 405 -16.21 5.43 -26.76
CA PRO A 405 -17.23 5.69 -25.76
C PRO A 405 -17.23 7.18 -25.39
N VAL A 406 -18.40 7.82 -25.40
CA VAL A 406 -18.52 9.27 -25.10
C VAL A 406 -19.32 9.56 -23.83
N LEU A 407 -20.24 8.67 -23.48
CA LEU A 407 -21.18 8.82 -22.38
C LEU A 407 -21.44 7.42 -21.78
N VAL A 408 -21.39 7.33 -20.46
CA VAL A 408 -21.69 6.10 -19.72
C VAL A 408 -22.70 6.38 -18.60
N TYR A 409 -23.61 5.44 -18.40
CA TYR A 409 -24.48 5.40 -17.22
C TYR A 409 -24.12 4.18 -16.38
N ILE A 410 -23.73 4.39 -15.13
CA ILE A 410 -23.42 3.32 -14.19
C ILE A 410 -24.62 3.16 -13.26
N HIS A 411 -25.18 1.97 -13.24
CA HIS A 411 -26.34 1.60 -12.42
C HIS A 411 -25.97 0.52 -11.42
N TYR A 412 -25.88 0.91 -10.15
CA TYR A 412 -25.68 -0.03 -9.04
C TYR A 412 -27.04 -0.60 -8.63
N ARG A 413 -27.21 -1.92 -8.79
CA ARG A 413 -28.49 -2.59 -8.47
C ARG A 413 -28.75 -2.63 -6.97
N SER A 414 -27.69 -2.67 -6.16
CA SER A 414 -27.75 -2.71 -4.69
C SER A 414 -27.83 -1.32 -4.04
N SER A 415 -27.40 -0.25 -4.72
CA SER A 415 -27.36 1.10 -4.15
C SER A 415 -27.63 2.19 -5.19
N GLN A 416 -28.90 2.58 -5.31
CA GLN A 416 -29.31 3.58 -6.31
C GLN A 416 -28.61 4.94 -6.15
N GLY A 417 -28.21 5.32 -4.93
CA GLY A 417 -27.53 6.60 -4.64
C GLY A 417 -26.18 6.76 -5.33
N ASN A 418 -25.51 5.63 -5.62
CA ASN A 418 -24.22 5.62 -6.31
C ASN A 418 -24.35 5.64 -7.83
N SER A 419 -25.57 5.47 -8.37
CA SER A 419 -25.79 5.45 -9.81
C SER A 419 -25.65 6.85 -10.41
N GLY A 420 -25.13 6.94 -11.64
CA GLY A 420 -24.82 8.22 -12.24
C GLY A 420 -24.42 8.17 -13.70
N TRP A 421 -24.60 9.31 -14.37
CA TRP A 421 -24.13 9.57 -15.72
C TRP A 421 -22.76 10.23 -15.69
N TYR A 422 -21.85 9.74 -16.52
CA TYR A 422 -20.49 10.26 -16.66
C TYR A 422 -20.21 10.47 -18.14
N ARG A 423 -19.59 11.60 -18.47
CA ARG A 423 -19.22 11.93 -19.85
C ARG A 423 -17.79 12.40 -19.96
N LYS A 424 -17.24 12.23 -21.16
CA LYS A 424 -15.96 12.84 -21.54
C LYS A 424 -16.07 14.38 -21.44
N GLN A 425 -15.02 15.03 -20.95
CA GLN A 425 -15.00 16.49 -20.79
C GLN A 425 -14.86 17.23 -22.13
N SER A 426 -14.05 16.70 -23.05
CA SER A 426 -13.78 17.32 -24.35
C SER A 426 -13.46 16.27 -25.41
N ARG A 427 -13.42 16.66 -26.69
CA ARG A 427 -13.15 15.75 -27.82
C ARG A 427 -11.83 14.98 -27.69
N ASN A 428 -10.79 15.65 -27.18
CA ASN A 428 -9.44 15.08 -27.07
C ASN A 428 -9.08 14.69 -25.61
N GLY A 429 -10.07 14.74 -24.72
CA GLY A 429 -9.90 14.45 -23.30
C GLY A 429 -9.88 12.96 -22.95
N ASP A 430 -9.36 12.07 -23.80
CA ASP A 430 -9.33 10.61 -23.51
C ASP A 430 -8.50 10.26 -22.29
N ASN A 431 -7.55 11.12 -21.93
CA ASN A 431 -6.73 10.98 -20.73
C ASN A 431 -7.25 11.82 -19.55
N ARG A 432 -8.32 12.61 -19.73
CA ARG A 432 -8.87 13.46 -18.67
C ARG A 432 -9.93 12.71 -17.86
N PRO A 433 -10.05 12.98 -16.56
CA PRO A 433 -11.15 12.45 -15.75
C PRO A 433 -12.51 12.81 -16.36
N TRP A 434 -13.42 11.85 -16.35
CA TRP A 434 -14.79 12.02 -16.82
C TRP A 434 -15.61 12.82 -15.80
N LYS A 435 -16.49 13.69 -16.30
CA LYS A 435 -17.35 14.55 -15.47
C LYS A 435 -18.71 13.88 -15.27
N ARG A 436 -19.17 13.83 -14.02
CA ARG A 436 -20.56 13.45 -13.70
C ARG A 436 -21.50 14.52 -14.26
N THR A 437 -22.54 14.11 -14.99
CA THR A 437 -23.48 15.06 -15.63
C THR A 437 -24.84 15.04 -14.94
N GLY A 438 -25.22 16.17 -14.33
CA GLY A 438 -26.49 16.39 -13.64
C GLY A 438 -27.74 16.46 -14.54
N PRO A 439 -27.68 17.05 -15.75
CA PRO A 439 -28.82 17.15 -16.67
C PRO A 439 -29.57 15.84 -16.96
N LEU A 440 -28.86 14.70 -16.91
CA LEU A 440 -29.42 13.36 -17.18
C LEU A 440 -29.91 12.64 -15.92
N SER A 441 -29.94 13.29 -14.76
CA SER A 441 -30.31 12.68 -13.48
C SER A 441 -31.72 12.06 -13.47
N SER A 442 -32.64 12.59 -14.30
CA SER A 442 -34.00 12.07 -14.49
C SER A 442 -34.08 10.82 -15.37
N ILE A 443 -32.98 10.41 -16.01
CA ILE A 443 -32.92 9.20 -16.83
C ILE A 443 -32.24 8.10 -16.01
N LYS A 444 -32.99 7.02 -15.76
CA LYS A 444 -32.55 5.86 -14.97
C LYS A 444 -32.54 4.58 -15.83
N SER A 445 -32.00 3.49 -15.30
CA SER A 445 -31.87 2.20 -16.01
C SER A 445 -33.20 1.68 -16.60
N ASN A 446 -34.30 1.74 -15.86
CA ASN A 446 -35.63 1.34 -16.33
C ASN A 446 -36.04 2.02 -17.65
N HIS A 447 -35.74 3.32 -17.78
CA HIS A 447 -36.00 4.10 -18.98
C HIS A 447 -35.18 3.64 -20.19
N LEU A 448 -33.96 3.13 -19.95
CA LEU A 448 -33.07 2.61 -20.99
C LEU A 448 -33.44 1.18 -21.42
N GLU A 449 -34.12 0.41 -20.57
CA GLU A 449 -34.40 -1.01 -20.81
C GLU A 449 -35.81 -1.30 -21.33
N LYS A 450 -36.84 -0.82 -20.64
CA LYS A 450 -38.23 -1.27 -20.84
C LYS A 450 -39.15 -0.12 -21.20
N GLU A 451 -38.95 0.98 -20.51
CA GLU A 451 -39.90 2.06 -20.46
C GLU A 451 -39.77 2.97 -21.69
N GLY A 452 -38.54 3.24 -22.15
CA GLY A 452 -38.24 4.26 -23.15
C GLY A 452 -38.24 5.67 -22.54
N LEU A 453 -37.73 6.64 -23.29
CA LEU A 453 -37.62 8.04 -22.87
C LEU A 453 -38.82 8.85 -23.36
N ASN A 454 -39.37 9.73 -22.52
CA ASN A 454 -40.28 10.76 -23.04
C ASN A 454 -39.50 11.83 -23.84
N CYS A 455 -40.16 12.64 -24.67
CA CYS A 455 -39.46 13.65 -25.49
C CYS A 455 -38.58 14.61 -24.69
N LYS A 456 -38.97 15.00 -23.46
CA LYS A 456 -38.15 15.88 -22.60
C LYS A 456 -36.86 15.18 -22.17
N GLN A 457 -36.93 13.92 -21.75
CA GLN A 457 -35.77 13.10 -21.40
C GLN A 457 -34.90 12.79 -22.62
N TRP A 458 -35.52 12.45 -23.76
CA TRP A 458 -34.84 12.20 -25.03
C TRP A 458 -34.04 13.42 -25.46
N ASN A 459 -34.66 14.61 -25.48
CA ASN A 459 -34.00 15.84 -25.87
C ASN A 459 -32.81 16.17 -24.96
N LYS A 460 -32.94 15.97 -23.64
CA LYS A 460 -31.79 16.11 -22.71
C LYS A 460 -30.64 15.16 -23.04
N LEU A 461 -30.93 13.89 -23.36
CA LEU A 461 -29.90 12.93 -23.78
C LEU A 461 -29.25 13.36 -25.10
N VAL A 462 -30.06 13.80 -26.06
CA VAL A 462 -29.58 14.31 -27.36
C VAL A 462 -28.72 15.54 -27.18
N ASP A 463 -29.07 16.48 -26.29
CA ASP A 463 -28.29 17.68 -26.03
C ASP A 463 -26.90 17.34 -25.49
N GLU A 464 -26.81 16.42 -24.51
CA GLU A 464 -25.52 15.96 -23.97
C GLU A 464 -24.68 15.23 -25.04
N LEU A 465 -25.32 14.43 -25.91
CA LEU A 465 -24.64 13.75 -27.01
C LEU A 465 -24.21 14.74 -28.12
N LYS A 466 -25.01 15.76 -28.44
CA LYS A 466 -24.67 16.79 -29.42
C LYS A 466 -23.47 17.63 -28.96
N LYS A 467 -23.34 17.92 -27.66
CA LYS A 467 -22.12 18.53 -27.08
C LYS A 467 -20.85 17.70 -27.37
N LEU A 468 -21.03 16.39 -27.56
CA LEU A 468 -19.97 15.43 -27.90
C LEU A 468 -19.91 15.12 -29.41
N LYS A 469 -20.58 15.95 -30.25
CA LYS A 469 -20.64 15.87 -31.72
C LYS A 469 -21.29 14.60 -32.26
N CYS A 470 -22.22 14.02 -31.51
CA CYS A 470 -23.02 12.90 -31.96
C CYS A 470 -24.14 13.39 -32.88
N ASN A 471 -24.32 12.74 -34.04
CA ASN A 471 -25.40 13.06 -34.96
C ASN A 471 -26.69 12.33 -34.54
N VAL A 472 -27.42 12.90 -33.58
CA VAL A 472 -28.70 12.38 -33.10
C VAL A 472 -29.74 13.49 -33.19
N SER A 473 -30.93 13.18 -33.70
CA SER A 473 -32.01 14.15 -33.87
C SER A 473 -32.84 14.30 -32.59
N HIS A 474 -33.29 15.53 -32.33
CA HIS A 474 -34.27 15.81 -31.27
C HIS A 474 -35.59 15.11 -31.57
N CYS A 475 -36.36 14.80 -30.52
CA CYS A 475 -37.76 14.41 -30.67
C CYS A 475 -38.48 15.62 -31.31
N PRO A 476 -39.24 15.43 -32.40
CA PRO A 476 -40.05 16.51 -32.94
C PRO A 476 -40.97 17.00 -31.84
N GLU A 477 -40.90 18.28 -31.50
CA GLU A 477 -41.93 18.90 -30.67
C GLU A 477 -43.25 18.64 -31.39
N ASN A 478 -44.06 17.75 -30.83
CA ASN A 478 -45.36 17.42 -31.39
C ASN A 478 -46.00 18.73 -31.78
N SER A 479 -46.25 18.89 -33.08
CA SER A 479 -47.00 20.00 -33.63
C SER A 479 -48.16 20.20 -32.67
N LYS A 480 -48.17 21.34 -31.96
CA LYS A 480 -49.16 21.70 -30.94
C LYS A 480 -50.44 20.98 -31.27
N SER A 481 -50.82 19.98 -30.46
CA SER A 481 -52.04 19.23 -30.67
C SER A 481 -53.09 20.24 -31.08
N LEU A 482 -53.54 20.16 -32.34
CA LEU A 482 -54.55 21.08 -32.86
C LEU A 482 -55.62 21.17 -31.78
N PRO A 483 -55.92 22.37 -31.25
CA PRO A 483 -56.81 22.50 -30.11
C PRO A 483 -58.05 21.69 -30.43
N SER A 484 -58.28 20.65 -29.63
CA SER A 484 -59.49 19.85 -29.72
C SER A 484 -60.63 20.85 -29.60
N VAL A 485 -61.26 21.17 -30.73
CA VAL A 485 -62.46 21.99 -30.81
C VAL A 485 -63.51 21.27 -29.98
N ARG A 486 -63.56 21.63 -28.69
CA ARG A 486 -64.55 21.16 -27.76
C ARG A 486 -65.67 22.18 -27.85
N ALA A 487 -66.75 21.75 -28.48
CA ALA A 487 -68.01 22.46 -28.54
C ALA A 487 -68.44 22.93 -27.15
N GLU A 488 -68.95 24.15 -27.14
CA GLU A 488 -69.51 24.86 -25.99
C GLU A 488 -70.58 24.03 -25.27
N GLY A 489 -70.56 24.12 -23.94
CA GLY A 489 -71.53 23.50 -23.04
C GLY A 489 -71.41 24.13 -21.66
N VAL A 490 -71.99 25.33 -21.57
CA VAL A 490 -72.44 26.10 -20.40
C VAL A 490 -72.81 25.23 -19.18
N GLU A 491 -72.32 25.52 -17.96
CA GLU A 491 -73.09 26.21 -16.91
C GLU A 491 -72.28 26.45 -15.61
N LYS A 492 -72.79 27.42 -14.83
CA LYS A 492 -72.26 28.17 -13.68
C LYS A 492 -71.87 27.35 -12.44
N GLY A 493 -70.92 27.90 -11.67
CA GLY A 493 -70.70 27.55 -10.27
C GLY A 493 -69.56 28.35 -9.64
N GLN A 494 -69.94 29.34 -8.85
CA GLN A 494 -69.13 30.36 -8.19
C GLN A 494 -68.62 29.85 -6.83
N GLU A 495 -67.32 29.91 -6.54
CA GLU A 495 -66.86 30.14 -5.16
C GLU A 495 -65.42 30.68 -5.09
N SER A 496 -65.27 31.68 -4.22
CA SER A 496 -64.09 32.50 -3.98
C SER A 496 -63.15 31.86 -2.96
N VAL A 497 -61.85 31.80 -3.25
CA VAL A 497 -60.81 31.83 -2.20
C VAL A 497 -59.59 32.59 -2.72
N THR A 498 -59.38 33.76 -2.12
CA THR A 498 -58.17 34.60 -2.13
C THR A 498 -56.99 33.82 -1.56
N LEU A 499 -55.77 33.98 -2.11
CA LEU A 499 -54.53 34.08 -1.31
C LEU A 499 -53.28 34.34 -2.18
N SER A 500 -52.65 35.47 -1.85
CA SER A 500 -51.20 35.68 -1.72
C SER A 500 -50.32 35.66 -2.98
N ASP A 501 -50.06 36.86 -3.48
CA ASP A 501 -48.87 37.23 -4.25
C ASP A 501 -47.59 36.84 -3.50
N GLY A 502 -46.63 36.31 -4.26
CA GLY A 502 -45.28 35.99 -3.81
C GLY A 502 -44.37 36.03 -5.01
N ASP A 503 -44.05 37.27 -5.44
CA ASP A 503 -42.99 37.55 -6.41
C ASP A 503 -41.66 37.05 -5.86
N GLY A 504 -41.00 36.23 -6.66
CA GLY A 504 -39.66 35.71 -6.44
C GLY A 504 -38.97 35.58 -7.79
N ASP A 505 -38.63 36.74 -8.36
CA ASP A 505 -37.61 36.84 -9.42
C ASP A 505 -36.26 36.47 -8.81
N GLU A 506 -35.73 35.30 -9.16
CA GLU A 506 -34.32 34.98 -8.98
C GLU A 506 -33.68 34.88 -10.37
N ASP A 507 -32.91 35.92 -10.68
CA ASP A 507 -31.96 35.99 -11.78
C ASP A 507 -30.88 34.91 -11.60
N GLU A 508 -30.94 33.83 -12.38
CA GLU A 508 -29.79 32.94 -12.60
C GLU A 508 -28.81 33.62 -13.57
N GLU A 509 -27.89 34.42 -13.01
CA GLU A 509 -26.74 34.92 -13.74
C GLU A 509 -25.76 33.78 -14.08
N ASN A 510 -25.41 33.74 -15.37
CA ASN A 510 -24.32 32.93 -15.92
C ASN A 510 -22.98 33.39 -15.35
N GLU A 511 -22.33 32.53 -14.55
CA GLU A 511 -20.87 32.58 -14.35
C GLU A 511 -20.24 31.38 -15.09
N GLU A 512 -19.94 31.57 -16.38
CA GLU A 512 -18.80 30.90 -17.00
C GLU A 512 -17.56 31.72 -16.65
N SER A 513 -16.85 31.32 -15.58
CA SER A 513 -15.52 31.85 -15.27
C SER A 513 -14.43 30.93 -15.80
N ASP A 514 -13.52 31.52 -16.57
CA ASP A 514 -12.29 30.94 -17.06
C ASP A 514 -11.36 30.51 -15.90
N ASP A 515 -11.38 29.22 -15.56
CA ASP A 515 -10.33 28.57 -14.77
C ASP A 515 -9.47 27.67 -15.67
N GLU A 516 -8.64 28.33 -16.48
CA GLU A 516 -7.47 27.74 -17.12
C GLU A 516 -6.26 28.48 -16.53
N VAL A 517 -5.60 27.90 -15.50
CA VAL A 517 -4.16 28.08 -15.15
C VAL A 517 -3.75 27.45 -13.79
N THR A 518 -4.63 26.90 -12.94
CA THR A 518 -4.22 26.38 -11.60
C THR A 518 -4.06 24.85 -11.46
N GLU A 519 -4.28 24.03 -12.49
CA GLU A 519 -4.32 22.55 -12.34
C GLU A 519 -2.98 21.79 -12.50
N GLU A 520 -1.85 22.42 -12.83
CA GLU A 520 -0.57 21.69 -12.97
C GLU A 520 0.14 21.39 -11.63
N LEU A 521 -0.20 22.08 -10.53
CA LEU A 521 0.43 21.88 -9.22
C LEU A 521 -0.29 20.86 -8.31
N THR A 522 -1.56 20.54 -8.58
CA THR A 522 -2.34 19.55 -7.81
C THR A 522 -1.98 18.11 -8.16
N THR A 523 -1.46 17.85 -9.36
CA THR A 523 -1.17 16.50 -9.87
C THR A 523 0.06 15.85 -9.19
N LEU A 524 1.02 16.64 -8.70
CA LEU A 524 2.17 16.16 -7.92
C LEU A 524 1.88 16.07 -6.40
N GLY A 525 0.98 16.91 -5.88
CA GLY A 525 0.57 16.89 -4.46
C GLY A 525 -0.41 15.76 -4.09
N LEU A 526 -1.29 15.37 -5.02
CA LEU A 526 -2.27 14.30 -4.80
C LEU A 526 -1.63 12.89 -4.78
N GLY A 527 -0.46 12.71 -5.40
CA GLY A 527 0.26 11.43 -5.39
C GLY A 527 0.83 11.05 -4.03
N ILE A 528 1.18 12.03 -3.18
CA ILE A 528 1.80 11.78 -1.86
C ILE A 528 0.74 11.83 -0.73
N SER A 529 -0.27 12.71 -0.83
CA SER A 529 -1.33 12.85 0.19
C SER A 529 -2.36 11.72 0.17
N ALA A 530 -2.74 11.21 -1.02
CA ALA A 530 -3.66 10.06 -1.11
C ALA A 530 -3.03 8.77 -0.54
N ILE A 531 -1.70 8.62 -0.66
CA ILE A 531 -0.98 7.42 -0.20
C ILE A 531 -0.72 7.47 1.31
N ALA A 532 -0.38 8.64 1.88
CA ALA A 532 -0.27 8.80 3.33
C ALA A 532 -1.64 8.64 4.05
N GLY A 533 -2.74 9.05 3.40
CA GLY A 533 -4.09 8.87 3.93
C GLY A 533 -4.65 7.44 3.81
N GLN A 534 -4.33 6.71 2.72
CA GLN A 534 -4.90 5.37 2.47
C GLN A 534 -4.10 4.22 3.08
N LEU A 535 -2.80 4.36 3.33
CA LEU A 535 -2.04 3.41 4.14
C LEU A 535 -2.23 3.64 5.65
N GLY A 536 -2.68 4.83 6.06
CA GLY A 536 -2.85 5.20 7.47
C GLY A 536 -4.09 4.58 8.14
N ALA A 537 -5.30 4.80 7.63
CA ALA A 537 -6.50 4.56 8.43
C ALA A 537 -6.89 3.07 8.62
N SER A 538 -6.76 2.24 7.57
CA SER A 538 -7.14 0.81 7.63
C SER A 538 -6.11 -0.06 8.35
N VAL A 539 -4.84 0.36 8.33
CA VAL A 539 -3.72 -0.37 8.93
C VAL A 539 -3.50 0.12 10.36
N LEU A 540 -3.64 1.42 10.67
CA LEU A 540 -3.59 1.89 12.07
C LEU A 540 -4.68 1.26 12.93
N GLY A 541 -5.92 1.12 12.45
CA GLY A 541 -6.99 0.50 13.26
C GLY A 541 -6.63 -0.92 13.69
N LYS A 542 -6.14 -1.74 12.75
CA LYS A 542 -5.71 -3.12 13.02
C LYS A 542 -4.40 -3.21 13.81
N ILE A 543 -3.47 -2.27 13.63
CA ILE A 543 -2.22 -2.20 14.40
C ILE A 543 -2.51 -1.76 15.84
N ILE A 544 -3.41 -0.79 16.05
CA ILE A 544 -3.80 -0.32 17.39
C ILE A 544 -4.51 -1.46 18.14
N ASP A 545 -5.35 -2.25 17.48
CA ASP A 545 -6.04 -3.38 18.13
C ASP A 545 -5.14 -4.62 18.34
N LYS A 546 -4.11 -4.86 17.49
CA LYS A 546 -3.17 -5.99 17.64
C LYS A 546 -1.90 -5.68 18.44
N ALA A 547 -1.49 -4.41 18.58
CA ALA A 547 -0.20 -4.04 19.18
C ALA A 547 -0.27 -3.53 20.63
N LEU A 548 -1.45 -3.57 21.26
CA LEU A 548 -1.64 -3.25 22.67
C LEU A 548 -1.83 -4.55 23.49
N PRO A 549 -0.79 -5.07 24.16
CA PRO A 549 -0.98 -6.08 25.20
C PRO A 549 -1.63 -5.43 26.44
N GLU A 550 -2.30 -6.25 27.25
CA GLU A 550 -3.04 -5.91 28.49
C GLU A 550 -2.25 -5.19 29.60
N THR A 551 -1.01 -4.73 29.35
CA THR A 551 -0.13 -4.11 30.37
C THR A 551 -0.29 -2.60 30.55
N PHE A 552 -1.21 -1.94 29.82
CA PHE A 552 -1.41 -0.48 29.87
C PHE A 552 -2.63 0.01 30.69
N GLY A 553 -3.12 -0.80 31.65
CA GLY A 553 -4.22 -0.40 32.53
C GLY A 553 -3.96 0.87 33.37
N VAL A 554 -2.70 1.22 33.63
CA VAL A 554 -2.34 2.32 34.56
C VAL A 554 -2.49 3.71 33.95
N THR A 555 -2.40 3.86 32.62
CA THR A 555 -2.39 5.19 31.97
C THR A 555 -3.79 5.73 31.72
N LYS A 556 -4.78 4.85 31.55
CA LYS A 556 -6.18 5.23 31.33
C LYS A 556 -6.80 5.88 32.57
N ASP A 557 -6.56 5.30 33.75
CA ASP A 557 -7.05 5.82 35.03
C ASP A 557 -6.42 7.18 35.39
N LEU A 558 -5.16 7.39 34.99
CA LEU A 558 -4.49 8.68 35.19
C LEU A 558 -5.10 9.79 34.32
N ILE A 559 -5.45 9.47 33.07
CA ILE A 559 -6.08 10.42 32.14
C ILE A 559 -7.51 10.73 32.59
N GLU A 560 -8.28 9.71 32.98
CA GLU A 560 -9.67 9.86 33.43
C GLU A 560 -9.78 10.60 34.79
N SER A 561 -8.79 10.47 35.69
CA SER A 561 -8.79 11.20 36.97
C SER A 561 -8.35 12.67 36.88
N THR A 562 -7.65 13.06 35.81
CA THR A 562 -7.07 14.41 35.68
C THR A 562 -7.95 15.36 34.85
N ALA A 563 -8.78 14.82 33.94
CA ALA A 563 -9.65 15.61 33.06
C ALA A 563 -10.69 16.51 33.79
N PRO A 564 -11.35 16.10 34.89
CA PRO A 564 -12.31 16.95 35.58
C PRO A 564 -11.66 18.16 36.27
N LYS A 565 -10.40 18.02 36.72
CA LYS A 565 -9.66 19.10 37.37
C LYS A 565 -9.23 20.19 36.39
N LEU A 566 -8.95 19.82 35.14
CA LEU A 566 -8.67 20.79 34.08
C LEU A 566 -9.93 21.58 33.67
N TRP A 567 -11.11 20.97 33.75
CA TRP A 567 -12.36 21.62 33.36
C TRP A 567 -12.85 22.67 34.36
N ALA A 568 -12.51 22.51 35.64
CA ALA A 568 -12.75 23.52 36.67
C ALA A 568 -11.85 24.76 36.55
N ILE A 569 -10.70 24.65 35.88
CA ILE A 569 -9.74 25.76 35.68
C ILE A 569 -10.12 26.64 34.48
N LEU A 570 -10.93 26.12 33.54
CA LEU A 570 -11.16 26.73 32.23
C LEU A 570 -12.53 27.40 32.06
N SER A 571 -13.35 27.48 33.13
CA SER A 571 -14.63 28.20 33.09
C SER A 571 -14.44 29.67 33.50
N PRO A 572 -14.76 30.66 32.65
CA PRO A 572 -14.70 32.07 33.03
C PRO A 572 -15.93 32.47 33.86
N ASP A 573 -15.71 33.18 34.95
CA ASP A 573 -16.76 33.86 35.75
C ASP A 573 -17.34 35.07 35.00
N PRO A 574 -18.62 35.45 35.24
CA PRO A 574 -19.23 36.62 34.64
C PRO A 574 -18.67 37.94 35.21
N PRO A 575 -18.67 39.03 34.43
CA PRO A 575 -17.99 40.27 34.81
C PRO A 575 -18.74 41.04 35.90
N ALA A 576 -17.99 41.52 36.89
CA ALA A 576 -18.43 42.52 37.86
C ALA A 576 -17.70 43.85 37.62
N ASP A 577 -18.41 44.95 37.91
CA ASP A 577 -18.05 46.36 37.71
C ASP A 577 -16.75 46.83 38.38
N PRO A 578 -16.17 47.97 37.92
CA PRO A 578 -14.85 48.41 38.33
C PRO A 578 -14.87 49.38 39.52
N ALA A 579 -14.01 49.16 40.51
CA ALA A 579 -13.57 50.23 41.42
C ALA A 579 -12.21 49.97 42.09
N HIS A 580 -11.41 51.05 42.08
CA HIS A 580 -10.33 51.45 43.00
C HIS A 580 -8.90 50.84 42.97
N THR A 581 -8.01 51.73 42.53
CA THR A 581 -6.61 52.02 42.94
C THR A 581 -6.11 51.49 44.29
N SER A 582 -4.88 50.93 44.31
CA SER A 582 -3.78 51.45 45.14
C SER A 582 -2.40 50.90 44.72
N THR A 583 -1.40 51.73 44.93
CA THR A 583 0.05 51.58 44.69
C THR A 583 0.80 50.95 45.87
N ALA A 584 1.82 50.11 45.64
CA ALA A 584 3.02 50.04 46.49
C ALA A 584 4.22 49.34 45.81
N LYS A 585 5.39 49.97 45.95
CA LYS A 585 6.76 49.51 45.61
C LYS A 585 7.33 48.59 46.71
N VAL A 586 8.20 47.62 46.35
CA VAL A 586 9.39 47.11 47.11
C VAL A 586 10.29 46.33 46.10
N THR A 587 11.38 46.88 45.56
CA THR A 587 12.82 46.73 45.91
C THR A 587 13.38 45.31 46.06
N GLY A 588 14.47 45.00 45.33
CA GLY A 588 15.40 43.91 45.64
C GLY A 588 16.27 43.47 44.45
N ALA A 589 17.53 43.87 44.47
CA ALA A 589 18.57 43.52 43.49
C ALA A 589 19.38 42.28 43.94
N GLU A 590 19.87 41.47 43.00
CA GLU A 590 21.32 41.33 42.69
C GLU A 590 21.60 40.22 41.63
N PRO A 591 22.72 40.29 40.88
CA PRO A 591 22.98 39.46 39.69
C PRO A 591 24.13 38.45 39.87
N PHE A 592 24.20 37.42 39.02
CA PHE A 592 25.41 36.61 38.83
C PHE A 592 25.86 36.59 37.37
N ALA A 593 27.18 36.75 37.22
CA ALA A 593 27.91 37.05 36.00
C ALA A 593 28.25 35.80 35.16
N PHE A 594 28.43 36.04 33.85
CA PHE A 594 29.06 35.16 32.88
C PHE A 594 30.55 35.49 32.75
N ALA A 595 31.40 34.47 32.61
CA ALA A 595 32.83 34.59 32.36
C ALA A 595 33.27 33.63 31.23
N THR A 596 33.81 34.24 30.16
CA THR A 596 35.05 33.91 29.42
C THR A 596 35.27 32.51 28.82
N LEU A 597 35.52 32.42 27.50
CA LEU A 597 36.87 32.34 26.91
C LEU A 597 36.82 32.27 25.37
N GLY A 598 37.72 33.01 24.70
CA GLY A 598 38.03 32.88 23.27
C GLY A 598 39.53 33.10 23.04
N TYR A 599 40.07 32.49 21.97
CA TYR A 599 41.40 32.58 21.31
C TYR A 599 41.75 31.16 20.82
N ALA A 600 42.34 30.84 19.67
CA ALA A 600 42.98 31.57 18.58
C ALA A 600 43.10 30.61 17.36
N LEU A 601 43.26 31.12 16.14
CA LEU A 601 44.42 30.84 15.26
C LEU A 601 44.21 31.41 13.85
N SER A 602 45.30 31.96 13.31
CA SER A 602 45.44 32.74 12.09
C SER A 602 46.46 32.09 11.14
N GLY A 603 46.25 32.28 9.83
CA GLY A 603 47.32 32.52 8.86
C GLY A 603 47.73 31.39 7.90
N ILE A 604 47.51 31.58 6.58
CA ILE A 604 48.50 31.67 5.46
C ILE A 604 47.75 31.58 4.08
N PRO A 605 48.26 32.21 2.99
CA PRO A 605 47.46 32.83 1.94
C PRO A 605 47.50 32.18 0.53
N GLY A 606 46.43 32.45 -0.23
CA GLY A 606 46.34 32.74 -1.69
C GLY A 606 47.05 31.87 -2.75
N ASN A 607 46.28 31.22 -3.65
CA ASN A 607 46.08 31.66 -5.05
C ASN A 607 45.18 30.69 -5.89
N LEU A 608 44.53 31.27 -6.92
CA LEU A 608 43.67 30.70 -8.00
C LEU A 608 42.33 30.08 -7.56
N TYR A 609 41.17 30.75 -7.70
CA TYR A 609 40.43 31.13 -8.92
C TYR A 609 40.15 29.98 -9.90
N LEU A 610 38.83 29.76 -10.11
CA LEU A 610 38.15 28.89 -11.06
C LEU A 610 38.11 27.37 -10.74
N SER A 611 37.17 27.00 -9.88
CA SER A 611 36.08 26.04 -10.16
C SER A 611 35.48 25.56 -8.84
N LEU A 612 34.48 26.26 -8.30
CA LEU A 612 33.46 25.69 -7.41
C LEU A 612 32.46 26.80 -7.00
N VAL A 613 31.53 27.12 -7.90
CA VAL A 613 30.22 27.61 -7.49
C VAL A 613 29.27 26.46 -7.79
N ILE A 614 28.83 25.78 -6.74
CA ILE A 614 27.53 25.13 -6.51
C ILE A 614 27.72 24.30 -5.25
N LEU A 615 27.67 25.00 -4.11
CA LEU A 615 27.39 24.50 -2.77
C LEU A 615 27.16 25.77 -1.93
N PHE A 616 25.93 26.26 -1.85
CA PHE A 616 25.20 26.13 -0.59
C PHE A 616 23.71 26.53 -0.70
N PRO A 617 22.82 25.72 -0.11
CA PRO A 617 21.42 26.02 0.18
C PRO A 617 21.30 26.89 1.44
N SER A 618 20.48 27.95 1.43
CA SER A 618 20.16 28.70 2.67
C SER A 618 18.94 29.64 2.58
N LEU A 619 18.26 29.77 1.43
CA LEU A 619 17.06 30.61 1.32
C LEU A 619 15.75 29.94 1.75
N TRP A 620 15.70 28.60 1.79
CA TRP A 620 14.46 27.87 2.11
C TRP A 620 14.20 27.79 3.63
N PHE A 621 15.27 27.71 4.42
CA PHE A 621 15.19 27.64 5.89
C PHE A 621 14.83 29.01 6.50
N LEU A 622 15.32 30.12 5.93
CA LEU A 622 14.95 31.47 6.37
C LEU A 622 13.49 31.82 6.03
N LYS A 623 12.95 31.31 4.92
CA LYS A 623 11.52 31.49 4.55
C LYS A 623 10.59 30.72 5.49
N LEU A 624 10.96 29.52 5.94
CA LEU A 624 10.16 28.73 6.88
C LEU A 624 10.12 29.38 8.28
N ILE A 625 11.23 29.99 8.72
CA ILE A 625 11.30 30.73 9.99
C ILE A 625 10.49 32.04 9.93
N LEU A 626 10.50 32.77 8.81
CA LEU A 626 9.68 33.98 8.62
C LEU A 626 8.17 33.68 8.64
N ILE A 627 7.75 32.56 8.03
CA ILE A 627 6.34 32.13 8.00
C ILE A 627 5.85 31.72 9.41
N LEU A 628 6.70 31.06 10.20
CA LEU A 628 6.38 30.69 11.58
C LEU A 628 6.34 31.89 12.54
N PHE A 629 7.10 32.95 12.29
CA PHE A 629 7.05 34.19 13.07
C PHE A 629 5.80 35.03 12.76
N VAL A 630 5.41 35.14 11.49
CA VAL A 630 4.20 35.88 11.07
C VAL A 630 2.91 35.19 11.55
N LEU A 631 2.86 33.85 11.55
CA LEU A 631 1.68 33.11 12.02
C LEU A 631 1.53 33.07 13.54
N ARG A 632 2.63 33.23 14.29
CA ARG A 632 2.60 33.31 15.76
C ARG A 632 2.16 34.69 16.25
N ASP A 633 2.47 35.76 15.52
CA ASP A 633 2.09 37.14 15.87
C ASP A 633 0.66 37.51 15.41
N PHE A 634 0.14 36.86 14.35
CA PHE A 634 -1.24 37.08 13.88
C PHE A 634 -2.30 36.42 14.78
N LYS A 635 -1.95 35.36 15.53
CA LYS A 635 -2.89 34.67 16.44
C LYS A 635 -2.97 35.28 17.83
N LEU A 636 -2.04 36.17 18.22
CA LEU A 636 -2.07 36.91 19.49
C LEU A 636 -2.78 38.28 19.41
N ARG A 637 -3.18 38.75 18.22
CA ARG A 637 -3.84 40.06 18.03
C ARG A 637 -5.27 40.02 17.47
N LEU A 638 -5.88 38.84 17.31
CA LEU A 638 -7.24 38.72 16.77
C LEU A 638 -8.28 38.16 17.76
N LYS A 639 -7.94 38.08 19.06
CA LYS A 639 -8.93 38.00 20.16
C LYS A 639 -8.42 38.75 21.40
N LEU A 640 -8.37 40.08 21.29
CA LEU A 640 -8.57 41.06 22.36
C LEU A 640 -9.69 41.99 21.88
#